data_AF-A0A444XZ92-F1
#
_entry.id   AF-A0A444XZ92-F1
#
_cell.length_a   1.000
_cell.length_b   1.000
_cell.length_c   1.000
_cell.angle_alpha   90.00
_cell.angle_beta   90.00
_cell.angle_gamma   90.00
#
_symmetry.space_group_name_H-M   'P 1'
#
loop_
_entity.id
_entity.type
_entity.pdbx_description
1 polymer ?
#
loop_
_entity_poly.entity_id
_entity_poly.type
_entity_poly.pdbx_seq_one_letter_code
_entity_poly.pdbx_strand_id
1 'polypeptide(L)'
;MFNEFNFLFLILVPSFLLLPLSLSEFDSIGPLLQRLDFKRAPPSVQEAAAKGVLSRLLPTHLSSFEFKIVSKDACGGDSCFLINNYNQLRQSGPEIIIRGTTAVEIASGLHWYLKYWCGAHISWAKTGGIQIASVPKPGSLPLLKDEGLIVKRPVPWNYYQNVVTSSYSYVWWDWEKWEKEVDWMALQGVNLPLAFTGQEAIWQKVFKDFNISSEDLNNFFGGPAFLAWARMGNLHGWGGPLSQNWLDHQLALQKQIITRMLELGMTPVLPSFSGNAPASLTKIFPSAKITRLGTLLMGILVGAVHIFLIPQILYLLKLGKLLSGNKSKNMGIDTFNENSPPTGDPEYISNLGASIFKAMSKGDKDAVWLMQGWLFYSDSSFWKPPQMKALLQSVPSGKMIVLDLFADVKPIWKSSFQFYGTPYIWCMLHNFGGNIEMYGILDAISSGPVEAHISANSTMVGVGMCMEGIEQNPVVYELMSEMAFREKKVQVPEWIKSYSHRRYGKAVHQVEEAWEILYHTIYNCTDGIADHNHDFIVMFPDWDPSTNFGSSVANDQKKIYFLPPGNRRYLSQETNSDMPQAHLWYRPNDVIKALQLFVAGGKDLAGSLTYRYDLVDLTRQVLSKLANEEYIKAVTSFQKKDIDALHFHSNKFLQLIKDIEILLASDDNFLLGTWLESAKKLASNPSEKKQYEWNARTQVTMWYDTNETTQSKLHDYANKFWSGLFESYYLPRASTYFSYLSESLRRNEKFKLIEWRKQWILQSNKWQEGNELYPVKANGNSLAISQALYEKYKKRKLTRSKYYTSTYKVHPSKNTSSSSSTKCAVCFTRARFEMGSSVGGGNSNNAGVEWHVRPSNPKNPIVFFDVTIGNIPAGRIKMELFADITPKTAENFRQFCTGEYRKAGLPVGYKGSQFHRVIKDFMIQAGDFVKGDGSGCVSIYGHKFDDENFIAKHTGPGLLSMANSGVNTNGCQFFITCSKCDWLDNKHVVFGRVLGDGLLVVRKIENVATGPNNRPKLACVIAECGEITEQVTSLTNDGAALSCEFRRKQKERR
;
A
#
# COMPACT_ATOMS: atom_id res chain seq x y z
N MET A 1 86.64 16.69 32.20
CA MET A 1 86.15 17.55 31.10
C MET A 1 84.85 16.93 30.61
N PHE A 2 83.74 17.67 30.61
CA PHE A 2 82.39 17.32 30.11
C PHE A 2 81.62 16.10 30.70
N ASN A 3 81.04 16.37 31.87
CA ASN A 3 79.63 16.19 32.32
C ASN A 3 78.70 15.05 31.87
N GLU A 4 77.99 14.59 32.91
CA GLU A 4 76.80 13.75 33.01
C GLU A 4 75.51 14.40 32.40
N PHE A 5 74.47 13.60 32.07
CA PHE A 5 73.30 13.42 32.97
C PHE A 5 72.30 12.33 32.52
N ASN A 6 71.48 11.88 33.48
CA ASN A 6 70.39 10.90 33.37
C ASN A 6 69.28 11.25 32.37
N PHE A 7 68.42 10.26 32.04
CA PHE A 7 66.97 10.50 32.10
C PHE A 7 66.17 9.30 32.62
N LEU A 8 65.11 9.61 33.38
CA LEU A 8 64.29 8.69 34.17
C LEU A 8 63.14 8.05 33.38
N PHE A 9 62.73 6.85 33.78
CA PHE A 9 61.41 6.30 33.42
C PHE A 9 60.29 7.17 34.02
N LEU A 10 59.28 7.52 33.22
CA LEU A 10 58.08 8.21 33.69
C LEU A 10 56.84 7.41 33.29
N ILE A 11 56.17 6.84 34.29
CA ILE A 11 54.97 6.02 34.11
C ILE A 11 53.78 6.95 33.83
N LEU A 12 53.27 6.93 32.60
CA LEU A 12 51.98 7.53 32.25
C LEU A 12 50.92 6.43 32.24
N VAL A 13 50.05 6.43 33.25
CA VAL A 13 48.83 5.62 33.27
C VAL A 13 47.78 6.33 32.42
N PRO A 14 47.32 5.75 31.29
CA PRO A 14 46.13 6.25 30.63
C PRO A 14 44.92 5.71 31.40
N SER A 15 44.30 6.58 32.20
CA SER A 15 43.03 6.31 32.85
C SER A 15 41.96 6.04 31.79
N PHE A 16 41.69 4.77 31.50
CA PHE A 16 40.54 4.36 30.70
C PHE A 16 39.25 4.68 31.46
N LEU A 17 38.79 5.93 31.34
CA LEU A 17 37.40 6.29 31.54
C LEU A 17 36.60 5.55 30.47
N LEU A 18 36.07 4.39 30.86
CA LEU A 18 34.99 3.69 30.16
C LEU A 18 33.74 4.58 30.20
N LEU A 19 33.70 5.56 29.30
CA LEU A 19 32.46 6.20 28.90
C LEU A 19 31.54 5.10 28.35
N PRO A 20 30.29 4.97 28.84
CA PRO A 20 29.34 4.09 28.21
C PRO A 20 29.07 4.62 26.81
N LEU A 21 29.46 3.85 25.79
CA LEU A 21 29.07 4.06 24.40
C LEU A 21 27.60 3.67 24.20
N SER A 22 26.70 4.31 24.94
CA SER A 22 25.31 4.47 24.53
C SER A 22 25.24 5.74 23.67
N LEU A 23 25.67 5.61 22.41
CA LEU A 23 25.23 6.53 21.36
C LEU A 23 23.69 6.50 21.39
N SER A 24 23.03 7.65 21.53
CA SER A 24 21.57 7.63 21.49
C SER A 24 21.16 7.37 20.05
N GLU A 25 20.32 6.37 19.81
CA GLU A 25 19.98 5.88 18.46
C GLU A 25 19.33 6.96 17.58
N PHE A 26 18.98 8.11 18.16
CA PHE A 26 18.30 9.24 17.51
C PHE A 26 18.99 10.59 17.76
N ASP A 27 20.33 10.64 17.89
CA ASP A 27 21.11 11.88 18.13
C ASP A 27 20.70 13.08 17.23
N SER A 28 20.32 12.82 15.97
CA SER A 28 19.85 13.84 15.03
C SER A 28 18.54 14.53 15.43
N ILE A 29 17.67 13.87 16.20
CA ILE A 29 16.37 14.42 16.65
C ILE A 29 16.20 14.45 18.18
N GLY A 30 17.15 13.95 18.97
CA GLY A 30 17.12 14.00 20.44
C GLY A 30 16.75 15.40 21.00
N PRO A 31 17.37 16.50 20.53
CA PRO A 31 17.00 17.85 20.95
C PRO A 31 15.57 18.28 20.56
N LEU A 32 14.99 17.72 19.49
CA LEU A 32 13.58 17.93 19.15
C LEU A 32 12.69 17.23 20.19
N LEU A 33 12.94 15.95 20.46
CA LEU A 33 12.17 15.14 21.40
C LEU A 33 12.15 15.76 22.79
N GLN A 34 13.31 16.12 23.34
CA GLN A 34 13.43 16.73 24.68
C GLN A 34 12.62 18.04 24.81
N ARG A 35 12.57 18.86 23.75
CA ARG A 35 11.77 20.11 23.75
C ARG A 35 10.28 19.87 23.62
N LEU A 36 9.87 18.82 22.91
CA LEU A 36 8.46 18.44 22.80
C LEU A 36 7.97 17.81 24.11
N ASP A 37 8.79 16.98 24.75
CA ASP A 37 8.54 16.43 26.08
C ASP A 37 8.29 17.55 27.12
N PHE A 38 9.11 18.62 27.13
CA PHE A 38 8.91 19.80 28.00
C PHE A 38 7.62 20.59 27.72
N LYS A 39 7.06 20.47 26.50
CA LYS A 39 5.83 21.17 26.07
C LYS A 39 4.56 20.32 26.20
N ARG A 40 4.64 19.08 26.67
CA ARG A 40 3.47 18.22 26.84
C ARG A 40 2.51 18.79 27.88
N ALA A 41 1.24 18.42 27.75
CA ALA A 41 0.24 18.70 28.78
C ALA A 41 0.66 18.05 30.13
N PRO A 42 0.32 18.66 31.28
CA PRO A 42 0.65 18.09 32.59
C PRO A 42 0.16 16.65 32.76
N PRO A 43 0.82 15.81 33.57
CA PRO A 43 0.42 14.43 33.83
C PRO A 43 -1.07 14.24 34.10
N SER A 44 -1.66 15.07 34.96
CA SER A 44 -3.08 15.02 35.31
C SER A 44 -4.03 15.29 34.14
N VAL A 45 -3.65 16.15 33.19
CA VAL A 45 -4.44 16.42 31.97
C VAL A 45 -4.37 15.22 31.04
N GLN A 46 -3.18 14.63 30.86
CA GLN A 46 -3.01 13.42 30.06
C GLN A 46 -3.77 12.23 30.66
N GLU A 47 -3.65 11.98 31.96
CA GLU A 47 -4.39 10.93 32.67
C GLU A 47 -5.91 11.11 32.54
N ALA A 48 -6.41 12.35 32.67
CA ALA A 48 -7.82 12.66 32.45
C ALA A 48 -8.26 12.44 30.99
N ALA A 49 -7.44 12.80 30.01
CA ALA A 49 -7.71 12.58 28.59
C ALA A 49 -7.79 11.08 28.25
N ALA A 50 -6.85 10.27 28.77
CA ALA A 50 -6.86 8.81 28.63
C ALA A 50 -8.09 8.18 29.33
N LYS A 51 -8.46 8.65 30.53
CA LYS A 51 -9.72 8.24 31.20
C LYS A 51 -10.95 8.66 30.39
N GLY A 52 -10.88 9.76 29.64
CA GLY A 52 -11.90 10.17 28.66
C GLY A 52 -12.07 9.19 27.50
N VAL A 53 -10.96 8.69 26.93
CA VAL A 53 -10.98 7.62 25.91
C VAL A 53 -11.62 6.35 26.47
N LEU A 54 -11.22 5.92 27.67
CA LEU A 54 -11.83 4.79 28.36
C LEU A 54 -13.33 4.99 28.60
N SER A 55 -13.76 6.20 28.99
CA SER A 55 -15.17 6.54 29.22
C SER A 55 -16.03 6.39 27.96
N ARG A 56 -15.52 6.80 26.79
CA ARG A 56 -16.23 6.66 25.52
C ARG A 56 -16.20 5.23 24.96
N LEU A 57 -15.16 4.46 25.25
CA LEU A 57 -14.98 3.08 24.77
C LEU A 57 -15.68 2.02 25.65
N LEU A 58 -15.53 2.13 26.98
CA LEU A 58 -16.02 1.19 28.00
C LEU A 58 -16.51 1.97 29.25
N PRO A 59 -17.64 2.69 29.19
CA PRO A 59 -18.12 3.53 30.28
C PRO A 59 -18.33 2.77 31.61
N THR A 60 -18.68 1.48 31.55
CA THR A 60 -18.87 0.61 32.72
C THR A 60 -17.58 0.20 33.42
N HIS A 61 -16.42 0.38 32.79
CA HIS A 61 -15.13 -0.12 33.28
C HIS A 61 -14.21 0.98 33.83
N LEU A 62 -14.71 2.21 33.98
CA LEU A 62 -13.95 3.35 34.48
C LEU A 62 -13.28 3.11 35.85
N SER A 63 -13.90 2.31 36.72
CA SER A 63 -13.33 1.95 38.02
C SER A 63 -12.38 0.74 37.98
N SER A 64 -12.35 -0.03 36.88
CA SER A 64 -11.52 -1.24 36.73
C SER A 64 -10.08 -0.93 36.33
N PHE A 65 -9.83 0.26 35.77
CA PHE A 65 -8.51 0.67 35.30
C PHE A 65 -7.99 1.89 36.07
N GLU A 66 -6.74 1.84 36.51
CA GLU A 66 -6.01 3.02 36.96
C GLU A 66 -4.96 3.42 35.92
N PHE A 67 -4.86 4.71 35.63
CA PHE A 67 -3.94 5.27 34.63
C PHE A 67 -2.95 6.23 35.28
N LYS A 68 -1.67 6.11 34.92
CA LYS A 68 -0.60 6.95 35.48
C LYS A 68 0.50 7.29 34.49
N ILE A 69 0.87 8.56 34.39
CA ILE A 69 2.03 9.01 33.61
C ILE A 69 3.32 8.71 34.39
N VAL A 70 4.34 8.22 33.68
CA VAL A 70 5.68 7.93 34.23
C VAL A 70 6.77 8.59 33.38
N SER A 71 7.95 8.82 33.97
CA SER A 71 9.11 9.26 33.20
C SER A 71 9.67 8.11 32.35
N LYS A 72 10.45 8.47 31.32
CA LYS A 72 11.14 7.49 30.47
C LYS A 72 12.14 6.63 31.24
N ASP A 73 12.61 7.05 32.41
CA ASP A 73 13.50 6.27 33.27
C ASP A 73 12.85 4.95 33.71
N ALA A 74 11.53 4.96 33.96
CA ALA A 74 10.74 3.76 34.26
C ALA A 74 10.63 2.79 33.06
N CYS A 75 10.99 3.27 31.86
CA CYS A 75 11.06 2.51 30.61
C CYS A 75 12.51 2.24 30.18
N GLY A 76 13.52 2.60 30.98
CA GLY A 76 14.94 2.47 30.61
C GLY A 76 15.41 3.45 29.53
N GLY A 77 14.80 4.64 29.45
CA GLY A 77 15.18 5.73 28.52
C GLY A 77 14.17 6.00 27.40
N ASP A 78 13.32 5.02 27.09
CA ASP A 78 12.43 5.05 25.92
C ASP A 78 11.00 5.51 26.25
N SER A 79 10.21 5.79 25.20
CA SER A 79 8.75 5.86 25.34
C SER A 79 8.18 4.44 25.45
N CYS A 80 7.36 4.17 26.47
CA CYS A 80 6.77 2.84 26.68
C CYS A 80 5.41 2.92 27.40
N PHE A 81 4.69 1.79 27.38
CA PHE A 81 3.64 1.51 28.34
C PHE A 81 3.93 0.26 29.16
N LEU A 82 3.46 0.27 30.42
CA LEU A 82 3.54 -0.83 31.36
C LEU A 82 2.12 -1.23 31.78
N ILE A 83 1.84 -2.52 31.83
CA ILE A 83 0.56 -3.09 32.28
C ILE A 83 0.87 -4.01 33.46
N ASN A 84 0.21 -3.79 34.59
CA ASN A 84 0.32 -4.68 35.76
C ASN A 84 -1.07 -4.91 36.38
N ASN A 85 -1.18 -5.98 37.16
CA ASN A 85 -2.28 -6.15 38.10
C ASN A 85 -2.20 -5.04 39.16
N TYR A 86 -3.34 -4.52 39.61
CA TYR A 86 -3.41 -3.62 40.75
C TYR A 86 -3.41 -4.42 42.06
N ASN A 87 -2.69 -3.96 43.09
CA ASN A 87 -2.65 -4.65 44.37
C ASN A 87 -4.01 -4.58 45.07
N GLN A 88 -4.74 -5.70 45.07
CA GLN A 88 -6.09 -5.80 45.62
C GLN A 88 -6.08 -5.77 47.16
N LEU A 89 -6.27 -4.57 47.74
CA LEU A 89 -6.61 -4.40 49.15
C LEU A 89 -8.13 -4.16 49.38
N ARG A 90 -8.92 -4.04 48.30
CA ARG A 90 -10.39 -3.87 48.34
C ARG A 90 -11.04 -4.55 47.14
N GLN A 91 -12.19 -5.19 47.36
CA GLN A 91 -13.00 -5.86 46.31
C GLN A 91 -13.66 -4.90 45.30
N SER A 92 -13.62 -3.58 45.54
CA SER A 92 -14.26 -2.54 44.72
C SER A 92 -13.28 -1.52 44.13
N GLY A 93 -12.01 -1.91 43.96
CA GLY A 93 -10.95 -1.07 43.40
C GLY A 93 -10.61 -1.42 41.94
N PRO A 94 -9.67 -0.69 41.32
CA PRO A 94 -9.15 -1.05 40.00
C PRO A 94 -8.47 -2.43 40.04
N GLU A 95 -8.54 -3.12 38.92
CA GLU A 95 -8.02 -4.47 38.69
C GLU A 95 -6.69 -4.41 37.95
N ILE A 96 -6.57 -3.47 36.99
CA ILE A 96 -5.43 -3.29 36.12
C ILE A 96 -4.91 -1.85 36.26
N ILE A 97 -3.59 -1.69 36.32
CA ILE A 97 -2.93 -0.39 36.18
C ILE A 97 -2.14 -0.33 34.88
N ILE A 98 -2.36 0.75 34.13
CA ILE A 98 -1.63 1.05 32.90
C ILE A 98 -0.83 2.32 33.14
N ARG A 99 0.48 2.20 33.01
CA ARG A 99 1.41 3.33 33.10
C ARG A 99 1.97 3.64 31.72
N GLY A 100 2.21 4.90 31.40
CA GLY A 100 2.76 5.27 30.10
C GLY A 100 3.52 6.59 30.12
N THR A 101 4.38 6.79 29.12
CA THR A 101 5.15 8.04 28.96
C THR A 101 4.34 9.22 28.41
N THR A 102 3.17 8.92 27.82
CA THR A 102 2.12 9.87 27.43
C THR A 102 0.75 9.22 27.58
N ALA A 103 -0.32 10.01 27.43
CA ALA A 103 -1.66 9.46 27.30
C ALA A 103 -1.88 8.63 26.03
N VAL A 104 -1.15 8.87 24.93
CA VAL A 104 -1.09 7.95 23.77
C VAL A 104 -0.56 6.58 24.20
N GLU A 105 0.53 6.52 24.97
CA GLU A 105 1.05 5.25 25.47
C GLU A 105 0.06 4.56 26.43
N ILE A 106 -0.63 5.30 27.30
CA ILE A 106 -1.68 4.74 28.17
C ILE A 106 -2.85 4.17 27.35
N ALA A 107 -3.34 4.91 26.35
CA ALA A 107 -4.40 4.44 25.46
C ALA A 107 -3.97 3.24 24.62
N SER A 108 -2.72 3.22 24.14
CA SER A 108 -2.13 2.07 23.44
C SER A 108 -2.03 0.85 24.36
N GLY A 109 -1.64 1.03 25.62
CA GLY A 109 -1.62 -0.04 26.62
C GLY A 109 -3.02 -0.57 26.94
N LEU A 110 -4.03 0.31 27.00
CA LEU A 110 -5.44 -0.10 27.13
C LEU A 110 -5.86 -0.95 25.92
N HIS A 111 -5.60 -0.48 24.70
CA HIS A 111 -5.92 -1.22 23.49
C HIS A 111 -5.17 -2.57 23.45
N TRP A 112 -3.89 -2.60 23.81
CA TRP A 112 -3.07 -3.82 23.87
C TRP A 112 -3.64 -4.84 24.87
N TYR A 113 -4.06 -4.39 26.05
CA TYR A 113 -4.72 -5.23 27.04
C TYR A 113 -6.05 -5.78 26.51
N LEU A 114 -6.92 -4.90 25.99
CA LEU A 114 -8.22 -5.30 25.45
C LEU A 114 -8.07 -6.29 24.29
N LYS A 115 -7.07 -6.08 23.42
CA LYS A 115 -6.72 -6.96 22.29
C LYS A 115 -6.24 -8.33 22.75
N TYR A 116 -5.20 -8.38 23.60
CA TYR A 116 -4.49 -9.63 23.90
C TYR A 116 -5.00 -10.41 25.13
N TRP A 117 -5.64 -9.75 26.10
CA TRP A 117 -6.22 -10.39 27.28
C TRP A 117 -7.74 -10.53 27.19
N CYS A 118 -8.44 -9.49 26.71
CA CYS A 118 -9.91 -9.53 26.60
C CYS A 118 -10.42 -9.99 25.22
N GLY A 119 -9.54 -10.20 24.23
CA GLY A 119 -9.92 -10.65 22.90
C GLY A 119 -10.80 -9.67 22.10
N ALA A 120 -10.77 -8.37 22.43
CA ALA A 120 -11.57 -7.33 21.79
C ALA A 120 -10.92 -6.83 20.48
N HIS A 121 -11.70 -6.11 19.68
CA HIS A 121 -11.30 -5.51 18.39
C HIS A 121 -11.81 -4.07 18.27
N ILE A 122 -10.97 -3.15 17.80
CA ILE A 122 -11.32 -1.72 17.66
C ILE A 122 -10.94 -1.23 16.26
N SER A 123 -11.95 -0.80 15.49
CA SER A 123 -11.74 -0.20 14.16
C SER A 123 -12.78 0.87 13.86
N TRP A 124 -12.66 1.53 12.69
CA TRP A 124 -13.58 2.57 12.27
C TRP A 124 -15.02 2.06 12.20
N ALA A 125 -15.98 2.89 12.60
CA ALA A 125 -17.42 2.56 12.58
C ALA A 125 -17.87 2.00 11.22
N LYS A 126 -17.36 2.58 10.13
CA LYS A 126 -17.67 2.19 8.75
C LYS A 126 -17.04 0.86 8.29
N THR A 127 -16.27 0.19 9.15
CA THR A 127 -15.72 -1.16 8.90
C THR A 127 -16.34 -2.23 9.81
N GLY A 128 -17.58 -1.97 10.24
CA GLY A 128 -18.29 -2.75 11.26
C GLY A 128 -18.01 -2.32 12.72
N GLY A 129 -17.10 -1.37 12.93
CA GLY A 129 -16.84 -0.75 14.23
C GLY A 129 -16.05 -1.62 15.20
N ILE A 130 -16.53 -1.71 16.45
CA ILE A 130 -15.84 -2.36 17.57
C ILE A 130 -16.51 -3.68 17.95
N GLN A 131 -15.69 -4.65 18.36
CA GLN A 131 -16.12 -5.83 19.09
C GLN A 131 -15.54 -5.71 20.51
N ILE A 132 -16.43 -5.62 21.50
CA ILE A 132 -16.06 -5.51 22.92
C ILE A 132 -16.87 -6.47 23.81
N ALA A 133 -17.71 -7.34 23.23
CA ALA A 133 -18.56 -8.25 23.99
C ALA A 133 -17.78 -9.38 24.69
N SER A 134 -16.50 -9.57 24.35
CA SER A 134 -15.58 -10.49 25.02
C SER A 134 -14.92 -9.88 26.26
N VAL A 135 -15.01 -8.55 26.47
CA VAL A 135 -14.45 -7.88 27.64
C VAL A 135 -15.24 -8.29 28.89
N PRO A 136 -14.62 -8.93 29.90
CA PRO A 136 -15.33 -9.35 31.10
C PRO A 136 -15.89 -8.15 31.88
N LYS A 137 -16.88 -8.42 32.73
CA LYS A 137 -17.45 -7.39 33.62
C LYS A 137 -16.39 -6.89 34.62
N PRO A 138 -16.55 -5.66 35.16
CA PRO A 138 -15.75 -5.18 36.28
C PRO A 138 -15.73 -6.20 37.44
N GLY A 139 -14.55 -6.43 38.02
CA GLY A 139 -14.28 -7.46 39.02
C GLY A 139 -14.03 -8.86 38.44
N SER A 140 -13.79 -8.99 37.14
CA SER A 140 -13.49 -10.25 36.45
C SER A 140 -12.54 -10.07 35.25
N LEU A 141 -11.78 -8.98 35.20
CA LEU A 141 -10.81 -8.75 34.14
C LEU A 141 -9.62 -9.75 34.21
N PRO A 142 -9.10 -10.25 33.08
CA PRO A 142 -8.05 -11.27 33.10
C PRO A 142 -6.72 -10.73 33.66
N LEU A 143 -6.27 -11.29 34.78
CA LEU A 143 -5.01 -10.90 35.42
C LEU A 143 -3.79 -11.30 34.56
N LEU A 144 -2.75 -10.48 34.61
CA LEU A 144 -1.44 -10.76 34.05
C LEU A 144 -0.70 -11.76 34.95
N LYS A 145 0.26 -12.50 34.36
CA LYS A 145 1.22 -13.31 35.12
C LYS A 145 2.22 -12.41 35.86
N ASP A 146 2.92 -12.97 36.84
CA ASP A 146 3.43 -12.27 38.03
C ASP A 146 4.34 -11.04 37.81
N GLU A 147 4.95 -10.87 36.64
CA GLU A 147 5.85 -9.75 36.32
C GLU A 147 5.16 -8.57 35.59
N GLY A 148 3.94 -8.77 35.08
CA GLY A 148 3.25 -7.81 34.20
C GLY A 148 3.82 -7.76 32.77
N LEU A 149 3.60 -6.65 32.06
CA LEU A 149 4.06 -6.42 30.70
C LEU A 149 4.68 -5.02 30.56
N ILE A 150 5.80 -4.92 29.85
CA ILE A 150 6.37 -3.65 29.37
C ILE A 150 6.46 -3.73 27.85
N VAL A 151 5.96 -2.71 27.15
CA VAL A 151 6.07 -2.58 25.69
C VAL A 151 6.71 -1.24 25.36
N LYS A 152 7.94 -1.29 24.85
CA LYS A 152 8.69 -0.13 24.36
C LYS A 152 8.28 0.25 22.95
N ARG A 153 8.50 1.51 22.58
CA ARG A 153 8.56 1.92 21.18
C ARG A 153 10.00 1.84 20.68
N PRO A 154 10.30 1.08 19.61
CA PRO A 154 11.63 1.08 18.99
C PRO A 154 11.95 2.40 18.27
N VAL A 155 10.93 3.16 17.88
CA VAL A 155 11.09 4.49 17.24
C VAL A 155 10.20 5.54 17.89
N PRO A 156 10.63 6.81 17.97
CA PRO A 156 9.89 7.83 18.70
C PRO A 156 8.58 8.27 18.03
N TRP A 157 8.45 8.14 16.70
CA TRP A 157 7.29 8.62 15.96
C TRP A 157 6.41 7.51 15.38
N ASN A 158 5.10 7.66 15.58
CA ASN A 158 4.05 6.97 14.84
C ASN A 158 3.17 8.03 14.14
N TYR A 159 3.34 8.14 12.83
CA TYR A 159 2.73 9.17 11.98
C TYR A 159 1.40 8.72 11.37
N TYR A 160 0.48 9.67 11.15
CA TYR A 160 -0.80 9.36 10.52
C TYR A 160 -1.31 10.47 9.59
N GLN A 161 -2.01 10.02 8.55
CA GLN A 161 -2.72 10.75 7.49
C GLN A 161 -1.84 11.16 6.30
N ASN A 162 -2.39 11.06 5.11
CA ASN A 162 -1.95 11.81 3.93
C ASN A 162 -2.61 13.20 3.91
N VAL A 163 -2.02 14.16 3.20
CA VAL A 163 -2.67 15.46 2.95
C VAL A 163 -4.00 15.29 2.20
N VAL A 164 -4.12 14.30 1.30
CA VAL A 164 -5.35 14.03 0.53
C VAL A 164 -6.46 13.30 1.32
N THR A 165 -6.14 12.63 2.44
CA THR A 165 -7.17 12.05 3.34
C THR A 165 -8.15 13.11 3.87
N SER A 166 -7.66 14.35 4.02
CA SER A 166 -8.50 15.50 4.39
C SER A 166 -9.60 15.81 3.37
N SER A 167 -9.40 15.40 2.12
CA SER A 167 -10.37 15.51 1.03
C SER A 167 -11.19 14.23 0.84
N TYR A 168 -10.57 13.05 0.73
CA TYR A 168 -11.29 11.80 0.40
C TYR A 168 -12.02 11.14 1.57
N SER A 169 -11.77 11.56 2.81
CA SER A 169 -12.44 11.00 4.00
C SER A 169 -12.99 12.07 4.93
N TYR A 170 -12.18 13.04 5.35
CA TYR A 170 -12.53 13.92 6.49
C TYR A 170 -13.34 15.17 6.15
N VAL A 171 -13.46 15.52 4.85
CA VAL A 171 -14.05 16.80 4.41
C VAL A 171 -15.46 17.06 4.96
N TRP A 172 -16.27 16.01 5.13
CA TRP A 172 -17.66 16.10 5.62
C TRP A 172 -17.80 15.65 7.09
N TRP A 173 -16.73 15.72 7.88
CA TRP A 173 -16.76 15.32 9.28
C TRP A 173 -17.07 16.49 10.21
N ASP A 174 -17.91 16.23 11.20
CA ASP A 174 -18.13 17.09 12.36
C ASP A 174 -17.23 16.66 13.53
N TRP A 175 -17.36 17.34 14.67
CA TRP A 175 -16.61 17.02 15.87
C TRP A 175 -16.85 15.60 16.39
N GLU A 176 -18.06 15.04 16.23
CA GLU A 176 -18.38 13.70 16.76
C GLU A 176 -17.59 12.61 16.02
N LYS A 177 -17.41 12.76 14.70
CA LYS A 177 -16.51 11.87 13.93
C LYS A 177 -15.04 12.10 14.28
N TRP A 178 -14.61 13.36 14.38
CA TRP A 178 -13.21 13.69 14.72
C TRP A 178 -12.81 13.24 16.14
N GLU A 179 -13.71 13.30 17.13
CA GLU A 179 -13.43 12.79 18.48
C GLU A 179 -13.16 11.27 18.46
N LYS A 180 -13.98 10.51 17.72
CA LYS A 180 -13.79 9.06 17.56
C LYS A 180 -12.50 8.73 16.82
N GLU A 181 -12.11 9.53 15.83
CA GLU A 181 -10.86 9.35 15.11
C GLU A 181 -9.64 9.66 15.98
N VAL A 182 -9.66 10.73 16.78
CA VAL A 182 -8.55 11.06 17.68
C VAL A 182 -8.44 10.05 18.84
N ASP A 183 -9.55 9.48 19.30
CA ASP A 183 -9.55 8.34 20.21
C ASP A 183 -8.93 7.09 19.56
N TRP A 184 -9.32 6.77 18.31
CA TRP A 184 -8.73 5.68 17.55
C TRP A 184 -7.22 5.89 17.34
N MET A 185 -6.79 7.10 16.96
CA MET A 185 -5.38 7.47 16.87
C MET A 185 -4.62 7.15 18.17
N ALA A 186 -5.17 7.52 19.35
CA ALA A 186 -4.52 7.25 20.62
C ALA A 186 -4.43 5.75 20.94
N LEU A 187 -5.50 4.98 20.66
CA LEU A 187 -5.55 3.53 20.84
C LEU A 187 -4.59 2.78 19.88
N GLN A 188 -4.41 3.30 18.66
CA GLN A 188 -3.42 2.81 17.68
C GLN A 188 -2.00 3.36 17.93
N GLY A 189 -1.80 4.16 18.98
CA GLY A 189 -0.50 4.69 19.34
C GLY A 189 0.06 5.73 18.38
N VAL A 190 -0.77 6.44 17.62
CA VAL A 190 -0.38 7.57 16.78
C VAL A 190 0.00 8.76 17.68
N ASN A 191 1.18 9.32 17.48
CA ASN A 191 1.67 10.48 18.24
C ASN A 191 2.13 11.66 17.35
N LEU A 192 2.14 11.51 16.03
CA LEU A 192 2.48 12.55 15.05
C LEU A 192 1.43 12.67 13.91
N PRO A 193 0.16 13.04 14.22
CA PRO A 193 -0.88 13.16 13.19
C PRO A 193 -0.80 14.48 12.42
N LEU A 194 -1.22 14.50 11.14
CA LEU A 194 -1.55 15.76 10.46
C LEU A 194 -2.79 16.42 11.09
N ALA A 195 -2.83 17.75 11.03
CA ALA A 195 -3.99 18.55 11.39
C ALA A 195 -4.08 19.77 10.46
N PHE A 196 -4.75 19.60 9.31
CA PHE A 196 -4.80 20.57 8.20
C PHE A 196 -6.15 21.32 8.09
N THR A 197 -7.14 20.98 8.92
CA THR A 197 -8.50 21.52 8.91
C THR A 197 -8.52 23.03 9.12
N GLY A 198 -9.37 23.76 8.39
CA GLY A 198 -9.58 25.21 8.57
C GLY A 198 -8.41 26.13 8.18
N GLN A 199 -7.35 25.62 7.53
CA GLN A 199 -6.19 26.46 7.19
C GLN A 199 -6.50 27.61 6.22
N GLU A 200 -7.52 27.45 5.38
CA GLU A 200 -7.98 28.50 4.46
C GLU A 200 -8.47 29.74 5.22
N ALA A 201 -9.00 29.58 6.44
CA ALA A 201 -9.40 30.69 7.31
C ALA A 201 -8.20 31.46 7.88
N ILE A 202 -7.02 30.83 7.92
CA ILE A 202 -5.75 31.48 8.26
C ILE A 202 -5.23 32.23 7.03
N TRP A 203 -5.20 31.57 5.88
CA TRP A 203 -4.81 32.18 4.60
C TRP A 203 -5.66 33.40 4.23
N GLN A 204 -6.97 33.37 4.47
CA GLN A 204 -7.85 34.50 4.20
C GLN A 204 -7.47 35.74 5.05
N LYS A 205 -7.10 35.56 6.33
CA LYS A 205 -6.65 36.65 7.21
C LYS A 205 -5.29 37.20 6.76
N VAL A 206 -4.38 36.29 6.44
CA VAL A 206 -3.04 36.58 5.91
C VAL A 206 -3.14 37.39 4.61
N PHE A 207 -3.96 36.99 3.63
CA PHE A 207 -4.10 37.76 2.39
C PHE A 207 -4.87 39.09 2.56
N LYS A 208 -5.79 39.20 3.52
CA LYS A 208 -6.44 40.48 3.87
C LYS A 208 -5.43 41.54 4.36
N ASP A 209 -4.38 41.15 5.09
CA ASP A 209 -3.29 42.06 5.51
C ASP A 209 -2.48 42.63 4.32
N PHE A 210 -2.58 42.01 3.13
CA PHE A 210 -2.02 42.52 1.87
C PHE A 210 -3.01 43.31 1.01
N ASN A 211 -4.20 43.66 1.52
CA ASN A 211 -5.30 44.27 0.75
C ASN A 211 -5.83 43.37 -0.40
N ILE A 212 -5.67 42.05 -0.31
CA ILE A 212 -6.33 41.12 -1.23
C ILE A 212 -7.77 40.90 -0.73
N SER A 213 -8.75 41.10 -1.62
CA SER A 213 -10.17 40.98 -1.26
C SER A 213 -10.59 39.51 -1.08
N SER A 214 -11.72 39.27 -0.43
CA SER A 214 -12.33 37.92 -0.41
C SER A 214 -12.69 37.45 -1.83
N GLU A 215 -13.04 38.37 -2.74
CA GLU A 215 -13.39 38.06 -4.13
C GLU A 215 -12.17 37.60 -4.94
N ASP A 216 -11.01 38.23 -4.75
CA ASP A 216 -9.73 37.76 -5.32
C ASP A 216 -9.38 36.31 -4.88
N LEU A 217 -9.82 35.90 -3.69
CA LEU A 217 -9.60 34.56 -3.15
C LEU A 217 -10.61 33.51 -3.63
N ASN A 218 -11.76 33.92 -4.19
CA ASN A 218 -12.77 33.00 -4.74
C ASN A 218 -12.19 32.09 -5.83
N ASN A 219 -11.27 32.63 -6.63
CA ASN A 219 -10.58 31.91 -7.70
C ASN A 219 -9.27 31.24 -7.25
N PHE A 220 -8.91 31.34 -5.96
CA PHE A 220 -7.68 30.76 -5.40
C PHE A 220 -7.98 29.49 -4.61
N PHE A 221 -8.84 29.55 -3.61
CA PHE A 221 -9.23 28.35 -2.85
C PHE A 221 -10.11 27.43 -3.71
N GLY A 222 -9.86 26.12 -3.63
CA GLY A 222 -10.80 25.13 -4.17
C GLY A 222 -12.06 25.02 -3.31
N GLY A 223 -13.06 24.29 -3.81
CA GLY A 223 -14.21 23.85 -3.03
C GLY A 223 -13.81 22.81 -1.99
N PRO A 224 -14.66 22.56 -0.96
CA PRO A 224 -14.34 21.70 0.17
C PRO A 224 -13.70 20.35 -0.20
N ALA A 225 -14.26 19.65 -1.19
CA ALA A 225 -13.80 18.33 -1.60
C ALA A 225 -12.42 18.33 -2.25
N PHE A 226 -11.94 19.48 -2.74
CA PHE A 226 -10.72 19.59 -3.54
C PHE A 226 -9.58 20.33 -2.82
N LEU A 227 -9.76 20.65 -1.54
CA LEU A 227 -8.81 21.47 -0.77
C LEU A 227 -7.41 20.85 -0.67
N ALA A 228 -7.26 19.53 -0.62
CA ALA A 228 -5.93 18.91 -0.56
C ALA A 228 -5.04 19.32 -1.75
N TRP A 229 -5.55 19.19 -2.99
CA TRP A 229 -4.83 19.60 -4.21
C TRP A 229 -4.69 21.12 -4.34
N ALA A 230 -5.61 21.89 -3.75
CA ALA A 230 -5.45 23.34 -3.67
C ALA A 230 -4.30 23.77 -2.74
N ARG A 231 -4.15 23.10 -1.59
CA ARG A 231 -3.06 23.32 -0.62
C ARG A 231 -1.69 22.97 -1.22
N MET A 232 -1.63 21.84 -1.94
CA MET A 232 -0.44 21.41 -2.69
C MET A 232 -0.14 22.24 -3.95
N GLY A 233 -1.02 23.16 -4.35
CA GLY A 233 -0.85 24.02 -5.53
C GLY A 233 -1.05 23.30 -6.87
N ASN A 234 -1.73 22.15 -6.88
CA ASN A 234 -2.11 21.47 -8.12
C ASN A 234 -3.43 22.02 -8.71
N LEU A 235 -4.24 22.75 -7.93
CA LEU A 235 -5.58 23.20 -8.31
C LEU A 235 -5.93 24.55 -7.68
N HIS A 236 -6.74 25.38 -8.35
CA HIS A 236 -7.29 26.64 -7.80
C HIS A 236 -8.76 26.79 -8.21
N GLY A 237 -9.58 27.40 -7.36
CA GLY A 237 -10.97 27.81 -7.63
C GLY A 237 -12.01 26.69 -7.83
N TRP A 238 -11.61 25.51 -8.32
CA TRP A 238 -12.53 24.43 -8.70
C TRP A 238 -13.41 23.94 -7.56
N GLY A 239 -14.72 23.91 -7.80
CA GLY A 239 -15.75 23.57 -6.81
C GLY A 239 -16.01 24.64 -5.74
N GLY A 240 -15.24 25.73 -5.75
CA GLY A 240 -15.41 26.91 -4.88
C GLY A 240 -16.52 27.85 -5.37
N PRO A 241 -16.61 29.07 -4.81
CA PRO A 241 -15.77 29.62 -3.74
C PRO A 241 -16.09 29.02 -2.36
N LEU A 242 -15.21 29.20 -1.38
CA LEU A 242 -15.51 28.87 0.03
C LEU A 242 -16.33 30.00 0.68
N SER A 243 -17.41 29.64 1.37
CA SER A 243 -18.19 30.62 2.14
C SER A 243 -17.48 31.02 3.44
N GLN A 244 -17.85 32.17 4.02
CA GLN A 244 -17.33 32.58 5.32
C GLN A 244 -17.75 31.59 6.44
N ASN A 245 -18.96 31.02 6.35
CA ASN A 245 -19.43 29.98 7.29
C ASN A 245 -18.50 28.76 7.29
N TRP A 246 -18.08 28.29 6.10
CA TRP A 246 -17.12 27.20 5.98
C TRP A 246 -15.81 27.52 6.71
N LEU A 247 -15.23 28.70 6.45
CA LEU A 247 -13.97 29.13 7.06
C LEU A 247 -14.06 29.19 8.59
N ASP A 248 -15.15 29.74 9.12
CA ASP A 248 -15.33 29.91 10.56
C ASP A 248 -15.65 28.58 11.27
N HIS A 249 -16.49 27.72 10.67
CA HIS A 249 -16.78 26.37 11.18
C HIS A 249 -15.53 25.49 11.19
N GLN A 250 -14.77 25.45 10.09
CA GLN A 250 -13.57 24.62 9.99
C GLN A 250 -12.45 25.12 10.93
N LEU A 251 -12.34 26.43 11.16
CA LEU A 251 -11.42 26.99 12.16
C LEU A 251 -11.84 26.65 13.60
N ALA A 252 -13.15 26.60 13.89
CA ALA A 252 -13.65 26.17 15.20
C ALA A 252 -13.38 24.67 15.45
N LEU A 253 -13.68 23.82 14.46
CA LEU A 253 -13.42 22.38 14.48
C LEU A 253 -11.93 22.07 14.69
N GLN A 254 -11.04 22.74 13.94
CA GLN A 254 -9.59 22.54 14.07
C GLN A 254 -9.06 22.86 15.47
N LYS A 255 -9.61 23.85 16.17
CA LYS A 255 -9.23 24.14 17.56
C LYS A 255 -9.59 22.99 18.50
N GLN A 256 -10.74 22.35 18.30
CA GLN A 256 -11.14 21.19 19.11
C GLN A 256 -10.23 19.98 18.83
N ILE A 257 -9.92 19.71 17.56
CA ILE A 257 -8.98 18.65 17.13
C ILE A 257 -7.61 18.83 17.78
N ILE A 258 -6.98 20.00 17.62
CA ILE A 258 -5.66 20.29 18.20
C ILE A 258 -5.69 20.18 19.72
N THR A 259 -6.72 20.70 20.40
CA THR A 259 -6.83 20.62 21.86
C THR A 259 -6.83 19.17 22.33
N ARG A 260 -7.68 18.31 21.75
CA ARG A 260 -7.72 16.89 22.14
C ARG A 260 -6.44 16.13 21.83
N MET A 261 -5.80 16.40 20.69
CA MET A 261 -4.51 15.82 20.34
C MET A 261 -3.44 16.16 21.39
N LEU A 262 -3.36 17.43 21.81
CA LEU A 262 -2.41 17.88 22.84
C LEU A 262 -2.73 17.34 24.24
N GLU A 263 -4.02 17.28 24.61
CA GLU A 263 -4.49 16.63 25.85
C GLU A 263 -4.02 15.17 25.94
N LEU A 264 -4.01 14.45 24.81
CA LEU A 264 -3.54 13.07 24.72
C LEU A 264 -2.00 12.95 24.60
N GLY A 265 -1.27 14.06 24.48
CA GLY A 265 0.20 14.07 24.36
C GLY A 265 0.73 13.85 22.94
N MET A 266 -0.14 13.92 21.92
CA MET A 266 0.27 13.91 20.49
C MET A 266 0.96 15.22 20.09
N THR A 267 1.70 15.19 18.99
CA THR A 267 2.31 16.36 18.34
C THR A 267 1.63 16.61 16.98
N PRO A 268 0.65 17.52 16.88
CA PRO A 268 -0.02 17.82 15.62
C PRO A 268 0.91 18.50 14.60
N VAL A 269 0.89 18.02 13.36
CA VAL A 269 1.59 18.64 12.22
C VAL A 269 0.60 19.53 11.47
N LEU A 270 0.79 20.85 11.58
CA LEU A 270 -0.06 21.86 10.94
C LEU A 270 0.46 22.21 9.52
N PRO A 271 -0.27 23.03 8.74
CA PRO A 271 0.15 23.47 7.42
C PRO A 271 0.88 24.82 7.44
N SER A 272 1.15 25.32 6.24
CA SER A 272 2.47 25.85 5.93
C SER A 272 2.49 26.48 4.53
N PHE A 273 3.17 27.62 4.31
CA PHE A 273 3.27 28.23 2.98
C PHE A 273 4.12 27.38 2.02
N SER A 274 3.55 26.88 0.93
CA SER A 274 4.32 26.10 -0.06
C SER A 274 5.07 26.94 -1.10
N GLY A 275 4.87 28.26 -1.11
CA GLY A 275 5.21 29.14 -2.23
C GLY A 275 4.03 29.45 -3.16
N ASN A 276 2.91 28.73 -3.01
CA ASN A 276 1.66 28.94 -3.73
C ASN A 276 0.96 30.24 -3.29
N ALA A 277 0.78 31.19 -4.21
CA ALA A 277 0.19 32.50 -3.95
C ALA A 277 -0.92 32.86 -4.97
N PRO A 278 -1.94 33.65 -4.57
CA PRO A 278 -3.01 34.09 -5.47
C PRO A 278 -2.48 35.03 -6.56
N ALA A 279 -3.00 34.91 -7.78
CA ALA A 279 -2.56 35.70 -8.93
C ALA A 279 -2.64 37.22 -8.68
N SER A 280 -3.63 37.70 -7.91
CA SER A 280 -3.78 39.11 -7.55
C SER A 280 -2.61 39.68 -6.73
N LEU A 281 -1.75 38.86 -6.12
CA LEU A 281 -0.53 39.31 -5.47
C LEU A 281 0.46 39.98 -6.46
N THR A 282 0.44 39.60 -7.75
CA THR A 282 1.22 40.26 -8.82
C THR A 282 0.86 41.74 -9.01
N LYS A 283 -0.40 42.12 -8.77
CA LYS A 283 -0.88 43.50 -8.90
C LYS A 283 -0.29 44.40 -7.80
N ILE A 284 -0.02 43.82 -6.63
CA ILE A 284 0.49 44.51 -5.44
C ILE A 284 2.02 44.50 -5.43
N PHE A 285 2.63 43.41 -5.89
CA PHE A 285 4.08 43.24 -6.03
C PHE A 285 4.42 42.92 -7.50
N PRO A 286 4.60 43.93 -8.37
CA PRO A 286 4.88 43.71 -9.79
C PRO A 286 6.35 43.36 -10.09
N SER A 287 7.29 43.70 -9.21
CA SER A 287 8.73 43.41 -9.34
C SER A 287 9.13 41.96 -8.99
N ALA A 288 8.14 41.08 -8.93
CA ALA A 288 8.15 39.93 -8.05
C ALA A 288 8.08 38.64 -8.90
N LYS A 289 9.11 37.78 -8.81
CA LYS A 289 9.51 36.82 -9.87
C LYS A 289 8.63 35.56 -10.00
N ILE A 290 7.36 35.75 -10.33
CA ILE A 290 6.31 34.72 -10.46
C ILE A 290 6.52 33.80 -11.68
N THR A 291 6.96 32.57 -11.41
CA THR A 291 7.04 31.46 -12.38
C THR A 291 5.82 30.56 -12.30
N ARG A 292 5.22 30.24 -13.46
CA ARG A 292 4.10 29.31 -13.60
C ARG A 292 4.58 27.87 -13.81
N LEU A 293 4.05 26.95 -13.01
CA LEU A 293 4.35 25.52 -13.07
C LEU A 293 3.21 24.81 -13.84
N GLY A 294 3.45 24.51 -15.12
CA GLY A 294 2.53 23.75 -15.96
C GLY A 294 1.28 24.50 -16.42
N THR A 295 0.23 23.74 -16.80
CA THR A 295 -1.04 24.26 -17.32
C THR A 295 -1.90 24.97 -16.28
N LEU A 296 -1.69 24.71 -14.99
CA LEU A 296 -2.36 25.45 -13.91
C LEU A 296 -1.55 26.68 -13.48
N LEU A 297 -2.22 27.63 -12.84
CA LEU A 297 -1.62 28.88 -12.38
C LEU A 297 -0.83 28.60 -11.09
N MET A 298 0.49 28.78 -11.15
CA MET A 298 1.35 28.92 -9.99
C MET A 298 2.18 30.19 -10.15
N GLY A 299 2.75 30.69 -9.06
CA GLY A 299 3.64 31.84 -9.11
C GLY A 299 4.68 31.82 -8.01
N ILE A 300 5.94 31.60 -8.40
CA ILE A 300 7.07 31.71 -7.47
C ILE A 300 7.18 33.13 -6.90
N LEU A 301 7.15 33.28 -5.59
CA LEU A 301 7.80 34.41 -4.95
C LEU A 301 8.67 33.92 -3.80
N VAL A 302 9.90 34.44 -3.78
CA VAL A 302 10.94 34.05 -2.83
C VAL A 302 10.53 34.50 -1.43
N GLY A 303 9.84 33.64 -0.68
CA GLY A 303 9.54 33.89 0.71
C GLY A 303 8.31 33.18 1.29
N ALA A 304 8.58 32.08 2.00
CA ALA A 304 8.48 32.08 3.46
C ALA A 304 7.25 31.52 4.21
N VAL A 305 7.53 30.72 5.26
CA VAL A 305 6.70 29.62 5.74
C VAL A 305 6.81 29.40 7.27
N HIS A 306 5.73 29.15 8.05
CA HIS A 306 5.78 29.09 9.54
C HIS A 306 4.67 28.25 10.23
N ILE A 307 4.97 27.49 11.31
CA ILE A 307 3.94 26.83 12.17
C ILE A 307 3.75 27.60 13.46
N PHE A 308 2.48 27.68 13.87
CA PHE A 308 2.08 28.05 15.21
C PHE A 308 0.86 27.28 15.73
N LEU A 309 0.91 26.95 17.02
CA LEU A 309 -0.29 26.97 17.84
C LEU A 309 -0.79 28.41 17.94
N ILE A 310 -2.08 28.64 17.65
CA ILE A 310 -2.74 29.96 17.71
C ILE A 310 -2.67 30.49 19.16
N PRO A 311 -2.31 31.79 19.43
CA PRO A 311 -2.60 32.95 18.59
C PRO A 311 -1.42 33.93 18.36
N GLN A 312 -0.84 33.97 17.15
CA GLN A 312 -0.08 35.15 16.67
C GLN A 312 0.03 35.26 15.13
N ILE A 313 -1.05 34.91 14.43
CA ILE A 313 -1.16 34.91 12.95
C ILE A 313 -0.88 36.29 12.30
N LEU A 314 -1.01 37.39 13.05
CA LEU A 314 -0.84 38.78 12.58
C LEU A 314 0.61 39.27 12.39
N TYR A 315 1.64 38.46 12.69
CA TYR A 315 3.04 38.93 12.62
C TYR A 315 3.81 38.46 11.38
N LEU A 316 3.41 37.34 10.79
CA LEU A 316 4.24 36.63 9.80
C LEU A 316 4.36 37.33 8.43
N LEU A 317 3.45 38.25 8.10
CA LEU A 317 3.54 39.07 6.90
C LEU A 317 4.13 40.47 7.13
N LYS A 318 4.03 41.01 8.35
CA LYS A 318 4.83 42.18 8.75
C LYS A 318 6.34 41.87 8.67
N LEU A 319 6.72 40.60 8.81
CA LEU A 319 8.09 40.12 8.69
C LEU A 319 8.64 40.02 7.25
N GLY A 320 7.85 40.32 6.22
CA GLY A 320 8.36 40.56 4.86
C GLY A 320 9.27 41.79 4.79
N LYS A 321 9.18 42.71 5.77
CA LYS A 321 9.91 43.98 5.80
C LYS A 321 10.94 44.12 6.93
N LEU A 322 11.04 43.15 7.85
CA LEU A 322 11.91 43.27 9.04
C LEU A 322 12.81 42.04 9.23
N LEU A 323 14.11 42.31 9.25
CA LEU A 323 15.14 41.44 9.79
C LEU A 323 15.03 41.42 11.34
N SER A 324 15.48 40.32 11.95
CA SER A 324 15.66 40.12 13.41
C SER A 324 14.39 40.04 14.29
N GLY A 325 14.12 38.88 14.95
CA GLY A 325 13.20 38.86 16.10
C GLY A 325 12.33 37.63 16.48
N ASN A 326 12.85 36.39 16.58
CA ASN A 326 12.52 35.39 17.65
C ASN A 326 11.03 34.87 17.91
N LYS A 327 10.68 33.59 17.57
CA LYS A 327 10.13 32.46 18.46
C LYS A 327 8.95 31.48 17.98
N SER A 328 9.26 30.22 17.57
CA SER A 328 8.57 28.86 17.79
C SER A 328 7.18 28.42 17.16
N LYS A 329 6.85 27.18 16.65
CA LYS A 329 7.48 25.79 16.63
C LYS A 329 6.99 24.72 15.56
N ASN A 330 7.85 24.20 14.63
CA ASN A 330 7.84 22.92 13.80
C ASN A 330 6.79 22.66 12.68
N MET A 331 7.13 22.18 11.45
CA MET A 331 6.35 22.32 10.17
C MET A 331 6.19 21.11 9.21
N GLY A 332 5.17 21.09 8.33
CA GLY A 332 5.10 20.19 7.15
C GLY A 332 4.76 20.90 5.81
N ILE A 333 5.43 20.57 4.69
CA ILE A 333 5.25 21.19 3.34
C ILE A 333 5.66 20.24 2.21
N ASP A 334 4.98 20.35 1.08
CA ASP A 334 5.50 19.94 -0.23
C ASP A 334 5.28 21.04 -1.30
N THR A 335 6.39 21.62 -1.81
CA THR A 335 6.37 22.65 -2.88
C THR A 335 6.25 22.05 -4.28
N PHE A 336 6.63 20.77 -4.44
CA PHE A 336 6.75 20.09 -5.72
C PHE A 336 5.99 18.76 -5.78
N ASN A 337 4.94 18.61 -4.97
CA ASN A 337 4.11 17.41 -5.05
C ASN A 337 3.46 17.31 -6.43
N GLU A 338 3.90 16.33 -7.22
CA GLU A 338 3.53 16.12 -8.63
C GLU A 338 3.74 17.34 -9.54
N ASN A 339 4.65 18.23 -9.17
CA ASN A 339 5.03 19.39 -9.94
C ASN A 339 6.55 19.47 -10.06
N SER A 340 7.09 19.17 -11.24
CA SER A 340 8.52 19.25 -11.52
C SER A 340 9.04 20.70 -11.35
N PRO A 341 10.19 20.92 -10.68
CA PRO A 341 10.84 22.23 -10.63
C PRO A 341 11.18 22.78 -12.02
N PRO A 342 11.30 24.10 -12.19
CA PRO A 342 11.55 24.73 -13.50
C PRO A 342 12.95 24.44 -14.07
N THR A 343 13.87 23.91 -13.27
CA THR A 343 15.20 23.46 -13.69
C THR A 343 15.65 22.27 -12.85
N GLY A 344 16.39 21.34 -13.46
CA GLY A 344 17.05 20.23 -12.79
C GLY A 344 18.40 20.56 -12.17
N ASP A 345 18.79 21.84 -12.13
CA ASP A 345 20.04 22.30 -11.53
C ASP A 345 20.05 22.08 -9.99
N PRO A 346 21.02 21.30 -9.45
CA PRO A 346 21.18 21.11 -8.01
C PRO A 346 21.39 22.41 -7.22
N GLU A 347 22.04 23.43 -7.78
CA GLU A 347 22.27 24.70 -7.06
C GLU A 347 20.94 25.46 -6.86
N TYR A 348 20.14 25.59 -7.92
CA TYR A 348 18.78 26.12 -7.82
C TYR A 348 17.92 25.37 -6.79
N ILE A 349 17.91 24.03 -6.82
CA ILE A 349 17.13 23.19 -5.90
C ILE A 349 17.58 23.40 -4.44
N SER A 350 18.89 23.44 -4.20
CA SER A 350 19.45 23.71 -2.88
C SER A 350 19.08 25.11 -2.37
N ASN A 351 19.28 26.14 -3.20
CA ASN A 351 18.92 27.53 -2.86
C ASN A 351 17.42 27.70 -2.56
N LEU A 352 16.56 26.96 -3.25
CA LEU A 352 15.12 26.97 -3.01
C LEU A 352 14.75 26.29 -1.68
N GLY A 353 15.24 25.07 -1.43
CA GLY A 353 15.02 24.36 -0.17
C GLY A 353 15.55 25.13 1.04
N ALA A 354 16.74 25.74 0.90
CA ALA A 354 17.34 26.60 1.91
C ALA A 354 16.51 27.88 2.14
N SER A 355 15.91 28.46 1.09
CA SER A 355 15.02 29.63 1.20
C SER A 355 13.71 29.31 1.90
N ILE A 356 13.12 28.14 1.60
CA ILE A 356 11.93 27.59 2.25
C ILE A 356 12.22 27.36 3.74
N PHE A 357 13.31 26.67 4.08
CA PHE A 357 13.67 26.39 5.46
C PHE A 357 14.12 27.63 6.26
N LYS A 358 14.89 28.54 5.64
CA LYS A 358 15.29 29.82 6.26
C LYS A 358 14.09 30.61 6.74
N ALA A 359 12.96 30.47 6.07
CA ALA A 359 11.73 31.09 6.52
C ALA A 359 11.05 30.35 7.67
N MET A 360 10.96 29.02 7.63
CA MET A 360 10.55 28.25 8.81
C MET A 360 11.36 28.66 10.03
N SER A 361 12.68 28.84 9.86
CA SER A 361 13.59 29.32 10.89
C SER A 361 13.32 30.76 11.40
N LYS A 362 12.60 31.60 10.65
CA LYS A 362 12.32 33.00 11.03
C LYS A 362 11.17 33.11 12.03
N GLY A 363 9.99 32.60 11.68
CA GLY A 363 8.88 32.46 12.63
C GLY A 363 9.20 31.43 13.71
N ASP A 364 10.01 30.40 13.38
CA ASP A 364 10.50 29.42 14.34
C ASP A 364 11.95 28.97 14.15
N LYS A 365 12.84 29.52 14.98
CA LYS A 365 14.25 29.12 15.07
C LYS A 365 14.56 27.63 15.31
N ASP A 366 13.63 26.81 15.80
CA ASP A 366 13.87 25.37 15.94
C ASP A 366 13.09 24.49 14.94
N ALA A 367 12.50 25.06 13.88
CA ALA A 367 11.61 24.34 12.98
C ALA A 367 12.22 23.06 12.44
N VAL A 368 11.38 22.04 12.28
CA VAL A 368 11.68 20.81 11.57
C VAL A 368 10.69 20.71 10.43
N TRP A 369 11.17 20.46 9.21
CA TRP A 369 10.35 20.29 8.01
C TRP A 369 10.03 18.81 7.80
N LEU A 370 8.77 18.44 7.97
CA LEU A 370 8.21 17.16 7.52
C LEU A 370 7.83 17.25 6.04
N MET A 371 8.47 16.47 5.19
CA MET A 371 8.34 16.54 3.73
C MET A 371 7.84 15.19 3.17
N GLN A 372 6.89 15.17 2.24
CA GLN A 372 6.49 13.96 1.55
C GLN A 372 7.58 13.53 0.55
N GLY A 373 8.12 12.32 0.72
CA GLY A 373 9.06 11.71 -0.23
C GLY A 373 8.45 11.30 -1.57
N TRP A 374 7.13 11.47 -1.77
CA TRP A 374 6.39 11.04 -2.96
C TRP A 374 7.00 11.56 -4.27
N LEU A 375 7.49 12.81 -4.27
CA LEU A 375 8.15 13.42 -5.42
C LEU A 375 9.36 12.61 -5.94
N PHE A 376 10.09 11.91 -5.06
CA PHE A 376 11.22 11.04 -5.45
C PHE A 376 10.76 9.77 -6.18
N TYR A 377 9.50 9.35 -5.99
CA TYR A 377 8.87 8.26 -6.72
C TYR A 377 8.17 8.75 -7.99
N SER A 378 7.22 9.69 -7.85
CA SER A 378 6.29 10.11 -8.90
C SER A 378 6.94 10.87 -10.06
N ASP A 379 8.06 11.56 -9.82
CA ASP A 379 8.94 12.08 -10.87
C ASP A 379 10.40 11.66 -10.64
N SER A 380 10.60 10.35 -10.44
CA SER A 380 11.93 9.71 -10.42
C SER A 380 12.78 9.95 -11.69
N SER A 381 12.15 10.42 -12.78
CA SER A 381 12.84 10.83 -14.01
C SER A 381 13.62 12.14 -13.84
N PHE A 382 13.07 13.07 -13.05
CA PHE A 382 13.68 14.33 -12.67
C PHE A 382 14.57 14.16 -11.43
N TRP A 383 14.06 13.50 -10.37
CA TRP A 383 14.68 13.42 -9.05
C TRP A 383 15.79 12.37 -8.96
N LYS A 384 16.85 12.57 -9.74
CA LYS A 384 18.07 11.76 -9.70
C LYS A 384 18.89 12.07 -8.44
N PRO A 385 19.89 11.24 -8.07
CA PRO A 385 20.67 11.41 -6.85
C PRO A 385 21.22 12.82 -6.58
N PRO A 386 21.74 13.59 -7.57
CA PRO A 386 22.21 14.97 -7.33
C PRO A 386 21.10 15.93 -6.89
N GLN A 387 19.93 15.87 -7.55
CA GLN A 387 18.77 16.72 -7.29
C GLN A 387 18.15 16.39 -5.92
N MET A 388 17.98 15.10 -5.64
CA MET A 388 17.50 14.61 -4.35
C MET A 388 18.43 15.03 -3.20
N LYS A 389 19.74 14.81 -3.36
CA LYS A 389 20.74 15.21 -2.36
C LYS A 389 20.76 16.73 -2.14
N ALA A 390 20.65 17.53 -3.20
CA ALA A 390 20.61 18.99 -3.10
C ALA A 390 19.38 19.50 -2.31
N LEU A 391 18.20 18.91 -2.50
CA LEU A 391 17.02 19.25 -1.71
C LEU A 391 17.21 18.85 -0.23
N LEU A 392 17.58 17.60 0.02
CA LEU A 392 17.69 17.04 1.37
C LEU A 392 18.80 17.70 2.21
N GLN A 393 19.89 18.14 1.59
CA GLN A 393 21.03 18.79 2.25
C GLN A 393 20.96 20.33 2.24
N SER A 394 19.89 20.91 1.67
CA SER A 394 19.62 22.36 1.77
C SER A 394 19.21 22.83 3.17
N VAL A 395 18.94 21.87 4.06
CA VAL A 395 18.43 22.06 5.42
C VAL A 395 19.42 21.43 6.40
N PRO A 396 19.70 22.05 7.57
CA PRO A 396 20.63 21.47 8.55
C PRO A 396 20.19 20.08 9.03
N SER A 397 21.15 19.23 9.41
CA SER A 397 20.83 17.89 9.94
C SER A 397 19.89 17.99 11.15
N GLY A 398 18.94 17.05 11.25
CA GLY A 398 17.89 17.06 12.27
C GLY A 398 16.79 18.11 12.08
N LYS A 399 16.82 18.90 10.99
CA LYS A 399 15.82 19.93 10.66
C LYS A 399 14.91 19.60 9.49
N MET A 400 15.08 18.42 8.91
CA MET A 400 14.16 17.80 7.96
C MET A 400 13.88 16.37 8.41
N ILE A 401 12.64 15.92 8.23
CA ILE A 401 12.22 14.52 8.33
C ILE A 401 11.46 14.20 7.05
N VAL A 402 11.84 13.14 6.35
CA VAL A 402 11.15 12.71 5.12
C VAL A 402 10.10 11.65 5.47
N LEU A 403 8.90 11.74 4.92
CA LEU A 403 7.94 10.64 4.90
C LEU A 403 8.28 9.78 3.68
N ASP A 404 8.83 8.57 3.87
CA ASP A 404 9.01 7.61 2.77
C ASP A 404 7.63 7.02 2.43
N LEU A 405 6.88 7.80 1.63
CA LEU A 405 5.42 7.81 1.68
C LEU A 405 4.77 6.48 1.26
N PHE A 406 5.47 5.70 0.44
CA PHE A 406 5.01 4.47 -0.20
C PHE A 406 6.00 3.31 0.04
N ALA A 407 6.54 3.23 1.26
CA ALA A 407 7.61 2.30 1.62
C ALA A 407 7.15 0.83 1.75
N ASP A 408 5.85 0.59 1.81
CA ASP A 408 5.19 -0.71 1.72
C ASP A 408 5.37 -1.39 0.34
N VAL A 409 5.49 -0.60 -0.74
CA VAL A 409 5.61 -1.14 -2.12
C VAL A 409 6.87 -0.65 -2.83
N LYS A 410 7.27 0.61 -2.64
CA LYS A 410 8.38 1.29 -3.32
C LYS A 410 9.26 2.10 -2.34
N PRO A 411 9.91 1.44 -1.36
CA PRO A 411 10.76 2.11 -0.36
C PRO A 411 11.93 2.85 -0.98
N ILE A 412 11.91 4.19 -0.88
CA ILE A 412 12.97 5.07 -1.36
C ILE A 412 14.21 4.99 -0.45
N TRP A 413 14.07 4.66 0.83
CA TRP A 413 15.21 4.48 1.75
C TRP A 413 16.22 3.43 1.24
N LYS A 414 15.73 2.35 0.60
CA LYS A 414 16.57 1.26 0.03
C LYS A 414 17.44 1.74 -1.14
N SER A 415 16.98 2.71 -1.93
CA SER A 415 17.68 3.23 -3.12
C SER A 415 18.45 4.54 -2.87
N SER A 416 18.17 5.25 -1.77
CA SER A 416 18.71 6.57 -1.45
C SER A 416 19.78 6.59 -0.36
N PHE A 417 20.29 5.43 0.04
CA PHE A 417 21.26 5.29 1.14
C PHE A 417 20.75 5.96 2.43
N GLN A 418 19.55 5.58 2.89
CA GLN A 418 18.90 6.18 4.07
C GLN A 418 18.71 7.71 3.90
N PHE A 419 18.14 8.12 2.76
CA PHE A 419 17.94 9.53 2.38
C PHE A 419 19.22 10.39 2.53
N TYR A 420 20.38 9.83 2.19
CA TYR A 420 21.71 10.45 2.32
C TYR A 420 22.01 11.02 3.73
N GLY A 421 21.49 10.38 4.78
CA GLY A 421 21.67 10.78 6.18
C GLY A 421 20.56 11.67 6.74
N THR A 422 19.56 12.05 5.94
CA THR A 422 18.38 12.77 6.46
C THR A 422 17.44 11.81 7.20
N PRO A 423 16.92 12.16 8.39
CA PRO A 423 15.93 11.35 9.10
C PRO A 423 14.68 11.08 8.26
N TYR A 424 14.08 9.90 8.40
CA TYR A 424 12.82 9.57 7.72
C TYR A 424 11.86 8.73 8.57
N ILE A 425 10.59 8.71 8.16
CA ILE A 425 9.55 7.84 8.69
C ILE A 425 9.20 6.83 7.59
N TRP A 426 9.23 5.54 7.91
CA TRP A 426 8.77 4.49 7.00
C TRP A 426 7.25 4.53 6.98
N CYS A 427 6.65 4.79 5.81
CA CYS A 427 5.20 4.91 5.70
C CYS A 427 4.58 3.87 4.79
N MET A 428 3.45 3.33 5.23
CA MET A 428 2.54 2.54 4.39
C MET A 428 1.55 3.47 3.71
N LEU A 429 1.55 3.54 2.38
CA LEU A 429 0.53 4.28 1.64
C LEU A 429 -0.74 3.43 1.52
N HIS A 430 -0.61 2.19 1.04
CA HIS A 430 -1.65 1.18 0.86
C HIS A 430 -2.84 1.54 -0.06
N ASN A 431 -3.52 2.68 0.11
CA ASN A 431 -4.77 3.00 -0.59
C ASN A 431 -4.70 4.35 -1.33
N PHE A 432 -5.23 4.35 -2.56
CA PHE A 432 -5.39 5.52 -3.42
C PHE A 432 -6.88 5.85 -3.63
N GLY A 433 -7.22 7.14 -3.75
CA GLY A 433 -8.58 7.63 -4.02
C GLY A 433 -9.63 7.37 -2.93
N GLY A 434 -9.29 6.67 -1.84
CA GLY A 434 -10.28 6.06 -0.94
C GLY A 434 -11.02 4.90 -1.62
N ASN A 435 -10.40 4.23 -2.60
CA ASN A 435 -11.06 3.21 -3.40
C ASN A 435 -11.35 1.95 -2.57
N ILE A 436 -12.47 1.27 -2.88
CA ILE A 436 -12.92 0.08 -2.15
C ILE A 436 -12.52 -1.15 -2.95
N GLU A 437 -11.32 -1.64 -2.68
CA GLU A 437 -10.76 -2.90 -3.15
C GLU A 437 -10.23 -3.66 -1.92
N MET A 438 -10.42 -4.98 -1.87
CA MET A 438 -9.69 -5.77 -0.89
C MET A 438 -8.25 -5.98 -1.38
N TYR A 439 -7.27 -5.47 -0.64
CA TYR A 439 -5.86 -5.46 -1.01
C TYR A 439 -4.97 -5.41 0.24
N GLY A 440 -3.72 -5.88 0.13
CA GLY A 440 -2.67 -5.62 1.10
C GLY A 440 -1.41 -6.46 0.88
N ILE A 441 -0.38 -6.16 1.68
CA ILE A 441 0.92 -6.85 1.67
C ILE A 441 1.37 -7.10 3.11
N LEU A 442 0.66 -7.98 3.83
CA LEU A 442 0.81 -8.10 5.29
C LEU A 442 2.23 -8.54 5.71
N ASP A 443 2.92 -9.35 4.90
CA ASP A 443 4.31 -9.74 5.15
C ASP A 443 5.27 -8.54 5.05
N ALA A 444 5.15 -7.70 4.03
CA ALA A 444 5.99 -6.51 3.85
C ALA A 444 5.68 -5.43 4.90
N ILE A 445 4.43 -5.29 5.32
CA ILE A 445 4.03 -4.44 6.46
C ILE A 445 4.66 -4.97 7.76
N SER A 446 4.69 -6.29 7.95
CA SER A 446 5.25 -6.92 9.15
C SER A 446 6.78 -6.86 9.23
N SER A 447 7.49 -6.93 8.10
CA SER A 447 8.96 -6.92 8.09
C SER A 447 9.58 -5.56 7.76
N GLY A 448 8.95 -4.76 6.89
CA GLY A 448 9.50 -3.52 6.32
C GLY A 448 9.97 -2.49 7.35
N PRO A 449 9.15 -2.11 8.36
CA PRO A 449 9.55 -1.21 9.43
C PRO A 449 10.75 -1.73 10.25
N VAL A 450 10.77 -3.04 10.52
CA VAL A 450 11.83 -3.69 11.31
C VAL A 450 13.13 -3.74 10.51
N GLU A 451 13.07 -4.18 9.25
CA GLU A 451 14.20 -4.17 8.30
C GLU A 451 14.80 -2.77 8.15
N ALA A 452 13.96 -1.74 8.00
CA ALA A 452 14.39 -0.37 7.84
C ALA A 452 15.08 0.15 9.11
N HIS A 453 14.51 -0.12 10.29
CA HIS A 453 15.08 0.31 11.57
C HIS A 453 16.43 -0.37 11.89
N ILE A 454 16.54 -1.69 11.75
CA ILE A 454 17.79 -2.43 12.08
C ILE A 454 18.86 -2.36 10.98
N SER A 455 18.60 -1.69 9.85
CA SER A 455 19.55 -1.61 8.74
C SER A 455 20.77 -0.76 9.07
N ALA A 456 21.91 -1.10 8.47
CA ALA A 456 23.16 -0.39 8.71
C ALA A 456 23.04 1.11 8.35
N ASN A 457 23.47 1.96 9.28
CA ASN A 457 23.35 3.43 9.19
C ASN A 457 21.91 3.95 9.04
N SER A 458 20.90 3.22 9.53
CA SER A 458 19.50 3.67 9.46
C SER A 458 19.31 5.06 10.07
N THR A 459 18.56 5.89 9.36
CA THR A 459 18.07 7.19 9.84
C THR A 459 16.55 7.16 10.06
N MET A 460 15.97 5.98 10.15
CA MET A 460 14.54 5.80 10.43
C MET A 460 14.21 6.26 11.85
N VAL A 461 13.37 7.28 11.97
CA VAL A 461 12.90 7.87 13.23
C VAL A 461 11.43 7.62 13.52
N GLY A 462 10.75 6.85 12.66
CA GLY A 462 9.33 6.56 12.86
C GLY A 462 8.74 5.53 11.90
N VAL A 463 7.55 5.07 12.27
CA VAL A 463 6.60 4.28 11.46
C VAL A 463 5.41 5.19 11.13
N GLY A 464 4.69 4.98 10.02
CA GLY A 464 3.54 5.82 9.69
C GLY A 464 2.55 5.26 8.69
N MET A 465 1.34 5.82 8.65
CA MET A 465 0.29 5.46 7.72
C MET A 465 -0.16 6.67 6.89
N CYS A 466 -0.06 6.57 5.57
CA CYS A 466 -0.17 7.67 4.60
C CYS A 466 -1.22 7.42 3.50
N MET A 467 -2.29 6.68 3.82
CA MET A 467 -3.36 6.36 2.88
C MET A 467 -4.07 7.61 2.34
N GLU A 468 -4.47 7.56 1.07
CA GLU A 468 -5.27 8.64 0.49
C GLU A 468 -6.69 8.67 1.02
N GLY A 469 -7.25 7.51 1.37
CA GLY A 469 -8.53 7.39 2.07
C GLY A 469 -8.55 6.21 3.04
N ILE A 470 -9.32 6.38 4.12
CA ILE A 470 -9.47 5.39 5.21
C ILE A 470 -10.81 4.62 5.07
N GLU A 471 -11.24 3.92 6.13
CA GLU A 471 -12.52 3.19 6.20
C GLU A 471 -12.62 1.96 5.26
N GLN A 472 -11.50 1.31 4.96
CA GLN A 472 -11.40 0.03 4.24
C GLN A 472 -10.27 -0.85 4.80
N ASN A 473 -10.16 -2.12 4.38
CA ASN A 473 -9.14 -3.11 4.78
C ASN A 473 -8.63 -3.00 6.24
N PRO A 474 -9.49 -3.11 7.27
CA PRO A 474 -9.11 -2.86 8.66
C PRO A 474 -7.98 -3.77 9.19
N VAL A 475 -7.78 -4.95 8.57
CA VAL A 475 -6.68 -5.88 8.90
C VAL A 475 -5.30 -5.29 8.63
N VAL A 476 -5.16 -4.50 7.56
CA VAL A 476 -3.92 -3.86 7.15
C VAL A 476 -3.53 -2.78 8.16
N TYR A 477 -4.50 -1.95 8.56
CA TYR A 477 -4.27 -0.83 9.47
C TYR A 477 -4.04 -1.26 10.92
N GLU A 478 -4.68 -2.33 11.40
CA GLU A 478 -4.40 -2.88 12.73
C GLU A 478 -3.02 -3.55 12.82
N LEU A 479 -2.54 -4.20 11.75
CA LEU A 479 -1.17 -4.72 11.72
C LEU A 479 -0.16 -3.57 11.72
N MET A 480 -0.39 -2.58 10.84
CA MET A 480 0.55 -1.48 10.64
C MET A 480 0.70 -0.57 11.86
N SER A 481 -0.38 -0.25 12.57
CA SER A 481 -0.30 0.52 13.82
C SER A 481 0.50 -0.21 14.90
N GLU A 482 0.36 -1.53 14.98
CA GLU A 482 1.06 -2.36 15.95
C GLU A 482 2.57 -2.39 15.70
N MET A 483 3.03 -2.24 14.45
CA MET A 483 4.45 -2.21 14.11
C MET A 483 5.22 -1.04 14.76
N ALA A 484 4.54 0.02 15.19
CA ALA A 484 5.13 1.10 15.99
C ALA A 484 5.56 0.69 17.42
N PHE A 485 5.26 -0.56 17.83
CA PHE A 485 5.59 -1.15 19.13
C PHE A 485 6.33 -2.51 19.00
N ARG A 486 6.75 -2.88 17.80
CA ARG A 486 7.33 -4.21 17.51
C ARG A 486 8.79 -4.09 17.07
N GLU A 487 9.71 -4.53 17.94
CA GLU A 487 11.15 -4.69 17.61
C GLU A 487 11.42 -5.83 16.61
N LYS A 488 10.46 -6.74 16.41
CA LYS A 488 10.59 -7.94 15.58
C LYS A 488 9.33 -8.13 14.75
N LYS A 489 9.50 -8.66 13.53
CA LYS A 489 8.37 -8.98 12.66
C LYS A 489 7.37 -9.92 13.35
N VAL A 490 6.10 -9.71 13.06
CA VAL A 490 4.99 -10.54 13.53
C VAL A 490 4.95 -11.84 12.71
N GLN A 491 4.53 -12.94 13.32
CA GLN A 491 4.18 -14.15 12.57
C GLN A 491 2.75 -13.96 12.06
N VAL A 492 2.64 -13.58 10.79
CA VAL A 492 1.38 -13.11 10.18
C VAL A 492 0.26 -14.16 10.21
N PRO A 493 0.50 -15.47 9.91
CA PRO A 493 -0.56 -16.49 9.98
C PRO A 493 -1.22 -16.60 11.37
N GLU A 494 -0.43 -16.65 12.44
CA GLU A 494 -0.90 -16.72 13.82
C GLU A 494 -1.60 -15.44 14.26
N TRP A 495 -1.10 -14.28 13.82
CA TRP A 495 -1.71 -12.98 14.08
C TRP A 495 -3.07 -12.86 13.38
N ILE A 496 -3.19 -13.30 12.13
CA ILE A 496 -4.44 -13.30 11.35
C ILE A 496 -5.48 -14.25 11.96
N LYS A 497 -5.06 -15.45 12.38
CA LYS A 497 -5.94 -16.37 13.10
C LYS A 497 -6.53 -15.69 14.34
N SER A 498 -5.68 -15.10 15.18
CA SER A 498 -6.13 -14.36 16.36
C SER A 498 -6.98 -13.12 16.00
N TYR A 499 -6.64 -12.39 14.93
CA TYR A 499 -7.40 -11.25 14.43
C TYR A 499 -8.84 -11.63 14.09
N SER A 500 -9.05 -12.72 13.34
CA SER A 500 -10.39 -13.19 13.00
C SER A 500 -11.24 -13.50 14.24
N HIS A 501 -10.65 -14.15 15.26
CA HIS A 501 -11.35 -14.46 16.50
C HIS A 501 -11.79 -13.20 17.25
N ARG A 502 -10.88 -12.22 17.42
CA ARG A 502 -11.16 -10.96 18.12
C ARG A 502 -12.18 -10.12 17.37
N ARG A 503 -11.98 -9.97 16.06
CA ARG A 503 -12.84 -9.16 15.19
C ARG A 503 -14.29 -9.62 15.24
N TYR A 504 -14.55 -10.91 15.31
CA TYR A 504 -15.92 -11.45 15.36
C TYR A 504 -16.40 -11.82 16.77
N GLY A 505 -15.51 -11.85 17.76
CA GLY A 505 -15.81 -12.23 19.15
C GLY A 505 -16.00 -13.73 19.39
N LYS A 506 -15.74 -14.57 18.37
CA LYS A 506 -15.93 -16.01 18.39
C LYS A 506 -15.01 -16.68 17.37
N ALA A 507 -14.35 -17.76 17.77
CA ALA A 507 -13.59 -18.63 16.86
C ALA A 507 -14.57 -19.50 16.04
N VAL A 508 -14.37 -19.56 14.72
CA VAL A 508 -15.17 -20.33 13.77
C VAL A 508 -14.23 -20.86 12.69
N HIS A 509 -13.96 -22.17 12.72
CA HIS A 509 -12.95 -22.82 11.88
C HIS A 509 -13.08 -22.49 10.39
N GLN A 510 -14.30 -22.43 9.84
CA GLN A 510 -14.50 -22.10 8.43
C GLN A 510 -13.95 -20.70 8.12
N VAL A 511 -14.17 -19.74 9.01
CA VAL A 511 -13.74 -18.35 8.83
C VAL A 511 -12.24 -18.21 9.10
N GLU A 512 -11.67 -19.00 10.02
CA GLU A 512 -10.21 -19.12 10.19
C GLU A 512 -9.54 -19.62 8.89
N GLU A 513 -10.02 -20.72 8.30
CA GLU A 513 -9.52 -21.26 7.01
C GLU A 513 -9.72 -20.25 5.87
N ALA A 514 -10.82 -19.49 5.89
CA ALA A 514 -11.04 -18.45 4.91
C ALA A 514 -10.01 -17.32 5.02
N TRP A 515 -9.70 -16.86 6.23
CA TRP A 515 -8.69 -15.83 6.46
C TRP A 515 -7.27 -16.28 6.08
N GLU A 516 -6.94 -17.57 6.26
CA GLU A 516 -5.70 -18.17 5.75
C GLU A 516 -5.62 -18.10 4.21
N ILE A 517 -6.73 -18.36 3.52
CA ILE A 517 -6.80 -18.19 2.06
C ILE A 517 -6.68 -16.72 1.66
N LEU A 518 -7.36 -15.80 2.35
CA LEU A 518 -7.31 -14.36 2.07
C LEU A 518 -5.90 -13.79 2.28
N TYR A 519 -5.19 -14.26 3.32
CA TYR A 519 -3.78 -13.97 3.55
C TYR A 519 -2.92 -14.35 2.34
N HIS A 520 -3.00 -15.61 1.89
CA HIS A 520 -2.19 -16.10 0.77
C HIS A 520 -2.62 -15.59 -0.62
N THR A 521 -3.68 -14.77 -0.72
CA THR A 521 -4.21 -14.27 -2.00
C THR A 521 -4.32 -12.75 -2.00
N ILE A 522 -5.41 -12.21 -1.46
CA ILE A 522 -5.75 -10.80 -1.44
C ILE A 522 -4.70 -9.98 -0.68
N TYR A 523 -4.29 -10.45 0.49
CA TYR A 523 -3.44 -9.71 1.42
C TYR A 523 -1.94 -10.03 1.31
N ASN A 524 -1.53 -10.64 0.19
CA ASN A 524 -0.14 -10.92 -0.17
C ASN A 524 0.13 -10.55 -1.64
N CYS A 525 -0.12 -9.29 -2.00
CA CYS A 525 0.28 -8.77 -3.31
C CYS A 525 1.79 -8.51 -3.36
N THR A 526 2.50 -9.02 -4.38
CA THR A 526 3.98 -8.90 -4.46
C THR A 526 4.50 -8.47 -5.83
N ASP A 527 3.64 -7.98 -6.73
CA ASP A 527 4.05 -7.49 -8.05
C ASP A 527 4.73 -6.11 -8.00
N GLY A 528 4.50 -5.35 -6.93
CA GLY A 528 5.02 -4.01 -6.75
C GLY A 528 4.25 -2.95 -7.52
N ILE A 529 2.99 -3.18 -7.87
CA ILE A 529 2.12 -2.21 -8.54
C ILE A 529 1.41 -1.34 -7.50
N ALA A 530 1.12 -0.08 -7.84
CA ALA A 530 0.25 0.78 -7.04
C ALA A 530 -1.22 0.36 -7.23
N ASP A 531 -1.86 -0.11 -6.17
CA ASP A 531 -3.22 -0.64 -6.25
C ASP A 531 -4.26 0.49 -6.35
N HIS A 532 -4.62 0.80 -7.59
CA HIS A 532 -5.80 1.59 -7.92
C HIS A 532 -6.89 0.65 -8.42
N ASN A 533 -8.08 0.69 -7.80
CA ASN A 533 -9.19 -0.14 -8.27
C ASN A 533 -9.60 0.24 -9.70
N HIS A 534 -9.22 -0.62 -10.64
CA HIS A 534 -9.47 -0.53 -12.07
C HIS A 534 -10.47 -1.61 -12.54
N ASP A 535 -11.31 -2.14 -11.66
CA ASP A 535 -12.37 -3.06 -12.05
C ASP A 535 -13.34 -2.35 -13.00
N PHE A 536 -13.66 -2.98 -14.14
CA PHE A 536 -14.41 -2.35 -15.23
C PHE A 536 -15.83 -1.91 -14.84
N ILE A 537 -16.31 -2.43 -13.70
CA ILE A 537 -17.61 -2.10 -13.11
C ILE A 537 -17.65 -0.71 -12.48
N VAL A 538 -16.51 -0.21 -11.98
CA VAL A 538 -16.35 1.15 -11.40
C VAL A 538 -15.55 2.09 -12.28
N MET A 539 -14.58 1.58 -13.05
CA MET A 539 -13.79 2.38 -14.00
C MET A 539 -13.96 1.82 -15.42
N PHE A 540 -14.89 2.39 -16.18
CA PHE A 540 -15.28 1.84 -17.47
C PHE A 540 -14.34 2.30 -18.60
N PRO A 541 -13.66 1.40 -19.35
CA PRO A 541 -12.60 1.81 -20.28
C PRO A 541 -13.06 2.71 -21.46
N ASP A 542 -12.37 3.83 -21.68
CA ASP A 542 -12.59 4.79 -22.78
C ASP A 542 -11.71 4.49 -24.00
N TRP A 543 -12.08 3.46 -24.77
CA TRP A 543 -11.33 2.97 -25.93
C TRP A 543 -12.25 2.39 -27.01
N ASP A 544 -11.72 2.24 -28.23
CA ASP A 544 -12.44 1.64 -29.37
C ASP A 544 -12.08 0.15 -29.55
N PRO A 545 -12.99 -0.78 -29.21
CA PRO A 545 -12.74 -2.22 -29.32
C PRO A 545 -12.80 -2.76 -30.76
N SER A 546 -13.06 -1.94 -31.78
CA SER A 546 -13.16 -2.39 -33.18
C SER A 546 -11.81 -2.60 -33.90
N THR A 547 -10.70 -2.38 -33.20
CA THR A 547 -9.35 -2.51 -33.73
C THR A 547 -8.87 -3.97 -33.74
N ASN A 548 -8.90 -4.61 -34.92
CA ASN A 548 -8.35 -5.95 -35.13
C ASN A 548 -6.81 -5.93 -35.14
N PHE A 549 -6.18 -6.37 -34.06
CA PHE A 549 -4.71 -6.51 -34.00
C PHE A 549 -4.25 -7.86 -34.55
N GLY A 550 -4.19 -7.93 -35.89
CA GLY A 550 -3.57 -9.02 -36.64
C GLY A 550 -3.00 -8.49 -37.96
N SER A 551 -1.67 -8.60 -38.11
CA SER A 551 -0.88 -8.25 -39.31
C SER A 551 -0.99 -6.82 -39.86
N SER A 552 -0.02 -5.96 -39.51
CA SER A 552 0.68 -5.10 -40.48
C SER A 552 1.95 -4.48 -39.89
N VAL A 553 3.02 -4.46 -40.68
CA VAL A 553 4.26 -3.73 -40.38
C VAL A 553 4.21 -2.40 -41.12
N ALA A 554 4.48 -1.31 -40.37
CA ALA A 554 4.76 0.05 -40.84
C ALA A 554 3.62 0.82 -41.57
N ASN A 555 3.64 2.14 -41.33
CA ASN A 555 2.86 3.18 -42.01
C ASN A 555 1.34 3.00 -42.07
N ASP A 556 0.68 3.27 -40.94
CA ASP A 556 -0.20 4.46 -40.92
C ASP A 556 -0.40 5.02 -39.49
N GLN A 557 -0.89 6.26 -39.40
CA GLN A 557 -0.79 7.10 -38.19
C GLN A 557 -1.54 6.55 -36.96
N LYS A 558 -0.80 5.99 -35.97
CA LYS A 558 -1.29 5.82 -34.58
C LYS A 558 -1.53 7.19 -33.92
N LYS A 559 -2.68 7.82 -34.19
CA LYS A 559 -3.20 8.97 -33.43
C LYS A 559 -3.92 8.52 -32.16
N ILE A 560 -3.16 7.96 -31.24
CA ILE A 560 -3.33 8.35 -29.83
C ILE A 560 -2.69 9.74 -29.73
N TYR A 561 -3.32 10.69 -29.04
CA TYR A 561 -2.83 12.07 -28.97
C TYR A 561 -1.47 12.12 -28.24
N PHE A 562 -0.39 12.12 -29.02
CA PHE A 562 0.94 12.40 -28.50
C PHE A 562 0.99 13.83 -27.94
N LEU A 563 1.45 13.91 -26.70
CA LEU A 563 1.79 15.15 -26.00
C LEU A 563 2.82 15.95 -26.81
N PRO A 564 2.87 17.29 -26.66
CA PRO A 564 4.11 18.03 -26.90
C PRO A 564 5.25 17.39 -26.06
N PRO A 565 6.51 17.40 -26.53
CA PRO A 565 7.61 16.74 -25.83
C PRO A 565 7.98 17.47 -24.53
N GLY A 566 7.33 17.06 -23.44
CA GLY A 566 7.53 17.55 -22.08
C GLY A 566 6.40 17.07 -21.16
N ASN A 567 6.74 16.60 -19.97
CA ASN A 567 5.83 16.02 -18.95
C ASN A 567 5.20 14.66 -19.32
N ARG A 568 5.98 13.58 -19.15
CA ARG A 568 5.40 12.26 -18.82
C ARG A 568 4.99 12.29 -17.34
N ARG A 569 3.70 12.57 -17.07
CA ARG A 569 3.10 12.34 -15.75
C ARG A 569 2.20 11.10 -15.84
N TYR A 570 2.28 10.24 -14.81
CA TYR A 570 1.61 8.94 -14.72
C TYR A 570 1.95 7.96 -15.84
N LEU A 571 2.89 7.05 -15.54
CA LEU A 571 3.06 5.80 -16.25
C LEU A 571 2.49 4.68 -15.37
N SER A 572 1.29 4.24 -15.72
CA SER A 572 0.92 2.85 -15.43
C SER A 572 2.00 1.94 -16.02
N GLN A 573 2.25 0.81 -15.35
CA GLN A 573 3.21 -0.17 -15.84
C GLN A 573 2.58 -0.90 -17.04
N GLU A 574 2.75 -0.32 -18.25
CA GLU A 574 2.19 -0.84 -19.50
C GLU A 574 2.70 -2.26 -19.77
N THR A 575 1.84 -3.24 -19.49
CA THR A 575 1.97 -4.58 -20.06
C THR A 575 1.57 -4.50 -21.54
N ASN A 576 2.31 -5.20 -22.41
CA ASN A 576 2.09 -5.20 -23.87
C ASN A 576 0.81 -5.99 -24.26
N SER A 577 -0.35 -5.55 -23.81
CA SER A 577 -1.67 -6.01 -24.26
C SER A 577 -2.49 -4.82 -24.74
N ASP A 578 -2.82 -4.78 -26.03
CA ASP A 578 -3.62 -3.70 -26.64
C ASP A 578 -5.09 -3.63 -26.13
N MET A 579 -5.52 -4.53 -25.22
CA MET A 579 -6.78 -4.43 -24.49
C MET A 579 -6.56 -4.00 -23.03
N PRO A 580 -7.41 -3.11 -22.46
CA PRO A 580 -7.38 -2.76 -21.05
C PRO A 580 -7.42 -4.00 -20.13
N GLN A 581 -6.61 -3.99 -19.08
CA GLN A 581 -6.58 -5.02 -18.03
C GLN A 581 -6.97 -4.40 -16.69
N ALA A 582 -7.86 -5.07 -15.95
CA ALA A 582 -8.12 -4.77 -14.55
C ALA A 582 -7.07 -5.46 -13.67
N HIS A 583 -6.72 -4.85 -12.53
CA HIS A 583 -5.66 -5.37 -11.65
C HIS A 583 -6.10 -6.67 -10.94
N LEU A 584 -5.24 -7.69 -10.97
CA LEU A 584 -5.49 -9.00 -10.35
C LEU A 584 -4.17 -9.78 -10.13
N TRP A 585 -3.73 -9.91 -8.89
CA TRP A 585 -2.51 -10.63 -8.47
C TRP A 585 -2.76 -12.04 -7.92
N TYR A 586 -4.02 -12.46 -7.79
CA TYR A 586 -4.43 -13.73 -7.19
C TYR A 586 -5.38 -14.53 -8.07
N ARG A 587 -5.58 -15.82 -7.75
CA ARG A 587 -6.52 -16.71 -8.45
C ARG A 587 -7.95 -16.50 -7.90
N PRO A 588 -8.94 -16.09 -8.72
CA PRO A 588 -10.30 -15.84 -8.23
C PRO A 588 -10.97 -17.05 -7.58
N ASN A 589 -10.66 -18.27 -8.04
CA ASN A 589 -11.21 -19.52 -7.47
C ASN A 589 -10.87 -19.71 -5.99
N ASP A 590 -9.70 -19.27 -5.55
CA ASP A 590 -9.26 -19.44 -4.16
C ASP A 590 -10.04 -18.46 -3.25
N VAL A 591 -10.22 -17.21 -3.68
CA VAL A 591 -11.09 -16.22 -3.00
C VAL A 591 -12.57 -16.65 -3.03
N ILE A 592 -13.04 -17.31 -4.09
CA ILE A 592 -14.38 -17.93 -4.13
C ILE A 592 -14.52 -19.05 -3.09
N LYS A 593 -13.44 -19.81 -2.79
CA LYS A 593 -13.41 -20.78 -1.67
C LYS A 593 -13.46 -20.05 -0.31
N ALA A 594 -12.75 -18.95 -0.14
CA ALA A 594 -12.85 -18.13 1.07
C ALA A 594 -14.29 -17.62 1.29
N LEU A 595 -14.95 -17.10 0.24
CA LEU A 595 -16.36 -16.69 0.31
C LEU A 595 -17.31 -17.85 0.67
N GLN A 596 -17.08 -19.05 0.10
CA GLN A 596 -17.85 -20.25 0.46
C GLN A 596 -17.78 -20.54 1.96
N LEU A 597 -16.58 -20.43 2.54
CA LEU A 597 -16.31 -20.70 3.94
C LEU A 597 -16.90 -19.62 4.86
N PHE A 598 -16.82 -18.34 4.48
CA PHE A 598 -17.56 -17.25 5.16
C PHE A 598 -19.06 -17.56 5.19
N VAL A 599 -19.69 -17.76 4.02
CA VAL A 599 -21.14 -18.07 3.93
C VAL A 599 -21.51 -19.30 4.77
N ALA A 600 -20.66 -20.33 4.82
CA ALA A 600 -20.88 -21.51 5.66
C ALA A 600 -20.79 -21.21 7.17
N GLY A 601 -19.84 -20.39 7.62
CA GLY A 601 -19.68 -19.97 9.01
C GLY A 601 -20.69 -18.89 9.45
N GLY A 602 -21.37 -18.22 8.51
CA GLY A 602 -22.21 -17.05 8.78
C GLY A 602 -23.36 -17.26 9.75
N LYS A 603 -23.87 -18.49 9.93
CA LYS A 603 -24.91 -18.78 10.94
C LYS A 603 -24.45 -18.49 12.36
N ASP A 604 -23.16 -18.69 12.65
CA ASP A 604 -22.57 -18.46 13.97
C ASP A 604 -22.20 -17.00 14.23
N LEU A 605 -22.08 -16.19 13.17
CA LEU A 605 -21.52 -14.84 13.22
C LEU A 605 -22.46 -13.74 12.68
N ALA A 606 -23.69 -14.06 12.24
CA ALA A 606 -24.62 -13.10 11.65
C ALA A 606 -24.97 -11.87 12.53
N GLY A 607 -24.81 -11.99 13.86
CA GLY A 607 -24.99 -10.88 14.80
C GLY A 607 -23.76 -9.97 14.98
N SER A 608 -22.61 -10.33 14.42
CA SER A 608 -21.39 -9.53 14.44
C SER A 608 -21.39 -8.53 13.27
N LEU A 609 -21.34 -7.23 13.59
CA LEU A 609 -21.33 -6.16 12.58
C LEU A 609 -20.04 -6.14 11.74
N THR A 610 -18.90 -6.46 12.36
CA THR A 610 -17.60 -6.64 11.72
C THR A 610 -17.58 -7.85 10.78
N TYR A 611 -18.19 -8.98 11.17
CA TYR A 611 -18.39 -10.12 10.29
C TYR A 611 -19.30 -9.78 9.09
N ARG A 612 -20.40 -9.06 9.34
CA ARG A 612 -21.34 -8.63 8.29
C ARG A 612 -20.65 -7.74 7.26
N TYR A 613 -19.84 -6.79 7.70
CA TYR A 613 -19.03 -5.92 6.83
C TYR A 613 -18.07 -6.75 5.97
N ASP A 614 -17.26 -7.63 6.58
CA ASP A 614 -16.27 -8.44 5.85
C ASP A 614 -16.93 -9.41 4.85
N LEU A 615 -18.10 -9.97 5.19
CA LEU A 615 -18.89 -10.81 4.28
C LEU A 615 -19.39 -10.02 3.06
N VAL A 616 -19.87 -8.78 3.27
CA VAL A 616 -20.32 -7.90 2.17
C VAL A 616 -19.14 -7.52 1.29
N ASP A 617 -18.01 -7.13 1.86
CA ASP A 617 -16.82 -6.73 1.13
C ASP A 617 -16.22 -7.90 0.32
N LEU A 618 -16.12 -9.09 0.91
CA LEU A 618 -15.65 -10.30 0.23
C LEU A 618 -16.61 -10.75 -0.89
N THR A 619 -17.91 -10.67 -0.67
CA THR A 619 -18.91 -10.99 -1.71
C THR A 619 -18.81 -9.99 -2.86
N ARG A 620 -18.67 -8.70 -2.55
CA ARG A 620 -18.46 -7.61 -3.52
C ARG A 620 -17.18 -7.84 -4.34
N GLN A 621 -16.06 -8.16 -3.69
CA GLN A 621 -14.78 -8.42 -4.36
C GLN A 621 -14.91 -9.59 -5.37
N VAL A 622 -15.54 -10.71 -4.96
CA VAL A 622 -15.78 -11.86 -5.85
C VAL A 622 -16.66 -11.49 -7.06
N LEU A 623 -17.75 -10.76 -6.84
CA LEU A 623 -18.66 -10.36 -7.92
C LEU A 623 -18.01 -9.33 -8.87
N SER A 624 -17.15 -8.46 -8.35
CA SER A 624 -16.41 -7.47 -9.15
C SER A 624 -15.41 -8.13 -10.09
N LYS A 625 -14.59 -9.07 -9.59
CA LYS A 625 -13.64 -9.81 -10.45
C LYS A 625 -14.38 -10.73 -11.45
N LEU A 626 -15.57 -11.24 -11.12
CA LEU A 626 -16.44 -11.91 -12.10
C LEU A 626 -16.97 -10.95 -13.17
N ALA A 627 -17.30 -9.70 -12.82
CA ALA A 627 -17.70 -8.69 -13.80
C ALA A 627 -16.55 -8.37 -14.77
N ASN A 628 -15.30 -8.33 -14.30
CA ASN A 628 -14.15 -8.17 -15.20
C ASN A 628 -14.08 -9.27 -16.26
N GLU A 629 -14.29 -10.53 -15.89
CA GLU A 629 -14.33 -11.62 -16.86
C GLU A 629 -15.46 -11.45 -17.91
N GLU A 630 -16.65 -11.01 -17.48
CA GLU A 630 -17.79 -10.85 -18.39
C GLU A 630 -17.63 -9.66 -19.33
N TYR A 631 -16.97 -8.58 -18.89
CA TYR A 631 -16.57 -7.47 -19.78
C TYR A 631 -15.64 -7.96 -20.89
N ILE A 632 -14.57 -8.68 -20.54
CA ILE A 632 -13.61 -9.21 -21.52
C ILE A 632 -14.30 -10.17 -22.50
N LYS A 633 -15.22 -11.02 -22.03
CA LYS A 633 -16.02 -11.91 -22.90
C LYS A 633 -16.95 -11.11 -23.83
N ALA A 634 -17.58 -10.03 -23.36
CA ALA A 634 -18.42 -9.16 -24.18
C ALA A 634 -17.62 -8.45 -25.27
N VAL A 635 -16.49 -7.81 -24.93
CA VAL A 635 -15.56 -7.18 -25.87
C VAL A 635 -15.03 -8.17 -26.91
N THR A 636 -14.59 -9.35 -26.47
CA THR A 636 -14.10 -10.42 -27.37
C THR A 636 -15.19 -10.89 -28.33
N SER A 637 -16.45 -10.91 -27.88
CA SER A 637 -17.59 -11.27 -28.73
C SER A 637 -17.89 -10.17 -29.76
N PHE A 638 -17.78 -8.90 -29.37
CA PHE A 638 -17.88 -7.76 -30.30
C PHE A 638 -16.80 -7.82 -31.39
N GLN A 639 -15.53 -8.05 -31.02
CA GLN A 639 -14.42 -8.21 -31.97
C GLN A 639 -14.65 -9.37 -32.96
N LYS A 640 -15.24 -10.47 -32.48
CA LYS A 640 -15.62 -11.64 -33.30
C LYS A 640 -16.91 -11.44 -34.11
N LYS A 641 -17.57 -10.29 -33.98
CA LYS A 641 -18.90 -9.96 -34.55
C LYS A 641 -20.02 -10.92 -34.12
N ASP A 642 -19.86 -11.58 -32.96
CA ASP A 642 -20.86 -12.46 -32.36
C ASP A 642 -21.82 -11.62 -31.51
N ILE A 643 -22.95 -11.23 -32.12
CA ILE A 643 -23.95 -10.38 -31.47
C ILE A 643 -24.70 -11.08 -30.34
N ASP A 644 -24.92 -12.40 -30.44
CA ASP A 644 -25.65 -13.16 -29.43
C ASP A 644 -24.77 -13.36 -28.17
N ALA A 645 -23.48 -13.66 -28.35
CA ALA A 645 -22.53 -13.73 -27.25
C ALA A 645 -22.26 -12.33 -26.64
N LEU A 646 -22.15 -11.27 -27.45
CA LEU A 646 -22.07 -9.89 -26.96
C LEU A 646 -23.28 -9.56 -26.07
N HIS A 647 -24.49 -9.84 -26.56
CA HIS A 647 -25.74 -9.59 -25.82
C HIS A 647 -25.82 -10.44 -24.54
N PHE A 648 -25.39 -11.70 -24.58
CA PHE A 648 -25.36 -12.56 -23.39
C PHE A 648 -24.40 -12.05 -22.31
N HIS A 649 -23.15 -11.75 -22.68
CA HIS A 649 -22.11 -11.33 -21.74
C HIS A 649 -22.33 -9.91 -21.20
N SER A 650 -22.78 -8.97 -22.05
CA SER A 650 -23.14 -7.61 -21.61
C SER A 650 -24.32 -7.61 -20.63
N ASN A 651 -25.40 -8.36 -20.91
CA ASN A 651 -26.51 -8.49 -19.95
C ASN A 651 -26.06 -9.11 -18.61
N LYS A 652 -25.14 -10.07 -18.63
CA LYS A 652 -24.59 -10.65 -17.40
C LYS A 652 -23.75 -9.63 -16.61
N PHE A 653 -22.97 -8.79 -17.29
CA PHE A 653 -22.26 -7.67 -16.66
C PHE A 653 -23.22 -6.66 -16.03
N LEU A 654 -24.26 -6.24 -16.76
CA LEU A 654 -25.28 -5.32 -16.24
C LEU A 654 -26.08 -5.93 -15.07
N GLN A 655 -26.29 -7.25 -15.06
CA GLN A 655 -26.90 -7.94 -13.92
C GLN A 655 -25.97 -7.98 -12.70
N LEU A 656 -24.66 -8.12 -12.88
CA LEU A 656 -23.68 -8.06 -11.78
C LEU A 656 -23.67 -6.69 -11.10
N ILE A 657 -23.83 -5.58 -11.85
CA ILE A 657 -24.00 -4.23 -11.26
C ILE A 657 -25.24 -4.19 -10.35
N LYS A 658 -26.39 -4.68 -10.82
CA LYS A 658 -27.64 -4.72 -10.05
C LYS A 658 -27.57 -5.64 -8.83
N ASP A 659 -26.85 -6.75 -8.94
CA ASP A 659 -26.66 -7.69 -7.84
C ASP A 659 -25.73 -7.10 -6.76
N ILE A 660 -24.69 -6.37 -7.17
CA ILE A 660 -23.79 -5.65 -6.24
C ILE A 660 -24.52 -4.48 -5.58
N GLU A 661 -25.36 -3.73 -6.30
CA GLU A 661 -26.24 -2.71 -5.70
C GLU A 661 -27.08 -3.29 -4.54
N ILE A 662 -27.77 -4.41 -4.76
CA ILE A 662 -28.59 -5.11 -3.73
C ILE A 662 -27.72 -5.58 -2.55
N LEU A 663 -26.50 -6.05 -2.81
CA LEU A 663 -25.56 -6.48 -1.78
C LEU A 663 -25.11 -5.29 -0.90
N LEU A 664 -24.65 -4.20 -1.53
CA LEU A 664 -24.15 -3.01 -0.85
C LEU A 664 -25.27 -2.31 -0.06
N ALA A 665 -26.50 -2.32 -0.58
CA ALA A 665 -27.68 -1.79 0.10
C ALA A 665 -27.98 -2.50 1.44
N SER A 666 -27.43 -3.69 1.67
CA SER A 666 -27.68 -4.48 2.88
C SER A 666 -26.83 -4.11 4.10
N ASP A 667 -25.89 -3.17 3.99
CA ASP A 667 -25.03 -2.74 5.09
C ASP A 667 -24.80 -1.20 5.07
N ASP A 668 -25.07 -0.54 6.21
CA ASP A 668 -24.95 0.92 6.43
C ASP A 668 -23.59 1.48 5.97
N ASN A 669 -22.56 0.65 5.98
CA ASN A 669 -21.18 1.01 5.66
C ASN A 669 -20.93 1.29 4.17
N PHE A 670 -21.81 0.82 3.28
CA PHE A 670 -21.66 0.90 1.82
C PHE A 670 -22.75 1.76 1.15
N LEU A 671 -23.24 2.81 1.81
CA LEU A 671 -24.35 3.64 1.31
C LEU A 671 -23.90 5.05 0.89
N LEU A 672 -24.16 5.44 -0.36
CA LEU A 672 -23.87 6.79 -0.89
C LEU A 672 -24.59 7.89 -0.10
N GLY A 673 -25.82 7.62 0.38
CA GLY A 673 -26.59 8.60 1.15
C GLY A 673 -25.87 9.10 2.39
N THR A 674 -25.09 8.24 3.07
CA THR A 674 -24.35 8.64 4.27
C THR A 674 -23.26 9.69 3.98
N TRP A 675 -22.65 9.63 2.79
CA TRP A 675 -21.67 10.61 2.32
C TRP A 675 -22.34 11.93 1.94
N LEU A 676 -23.40 11.88 1.14
CA LEU A 676 -24.11 13.07 0.68
C LEU A 676 -24.83 13.82 1.81
N GLU A 677 -25.46 13.11 2.75
CA GLU A 677 -26.06 13.74 3.93
C GLU A 677 -25.01 14.28 4.91
N SER A 678 -23.82 13.67 5.01
CA SER A 678 -22.71 14.27 5.77
C SER A 678 -22.30 15.62 5.18
N ALA A 679 -22.18 15.71 3.84
CA ALA A 679 -21.87 16.97 3.16
C ALA A 679 -22.96 18.03 3.38
N LYS A 680 -24.23 17.65 3.20
CA LYS A 680 -25.39 18.53 3.39
C LYS A 680 -25.56 19.01 4.84
N LYS A 681 -25.22 18.20 5.84
CA LYS A 681 -25.29 18.55 7.28
C LYS A 681 -24.37 19.72 7.65
N LEU A 682 -23.27 19.93 6.94
CA LEU A 682 -22.33 21.04 7.20
C LEU A 682 -22.71 22.37 6.54
N ALA A 683 -23.75 22.39 5.69
CA ALA A 683 -24.20 23.60 5.01
C ALA A 683 -25.14 24.45 5.87
N SER A 684 -24.86 25.74 5.98
CA SER A 684 -25.68 26.71 6.71
C SER A 684 -26.84 27.29 5.89
N ASN A 685 -26.83 27.11 4.55
CA ASN A 685 -27.85 27.67 3.66
C ASN A 685 -28.05 26.81 2.38
N PRO A 686 -29.12 27.03 1.59
CA PRO A 686 -29.41 26.23 0.40
C PRO A 686 -28.33 26.27 -0.70
N SER A 687 -27.58 27.37 -0.82
CA SER A 687 -26.51 27.51 -1.82
C SER A 687 -25.31 26.62 -1.46
N GLU A 688 -24.85 26.71 -0.21
CA GLU A 688 -23.83 25.80 0.34
C GLU A 688 -24.29 24.34 0.24
N LYS A 689 -25.57 24.05 0.54
CA LYS A 689 -26.11 22.69 0.46
C LYS A 689 -25.98 22.10 -0.95
N LYS A 690 -26.35 22.89 -1.98
CA LYS A 690 -26.19 22.49 -3.39
C LYS A 690 -24.70 22.34 -3.76
N GLN A 691 -23.86 23.29 -3.36
CA GLN A 691 -22.42 23.26 -3.66
C GLN A 691 -21.72 22.05 -3.03
N TYR A 692 -22.03 21.74 -1.76
CA TYR A 692 -21.38 20.67 -1.01
C TYR A 692 -21.84 19.29 -1.52
N GLU A 693 -23.12 19.13 -1.87
CA GLU A 693 -23.60 17.91 -2.53
C GLU A 693 -22.96 17.73 -3.92
N TRP A 694 -22.87 18.78 -4.73
CA TRP A 694 -22.16 18.73 -6.03
C TRP A 694 -20.67 18.40 -5.88
N ASN A 695 -20.00 18.98 -4.87
CA ASN A 695 -18.60 18.67 -4.53
C ASN A 695 -18.45 17.18 -4.15
N ALA A 696 -19.33 16.69 -3.27
CA ALA A 696 -19.34 15.31 -2.78
C ALA A 696 -19.60 14.28 -3.89
N ARG A 697 -20.49 14.60 -4.84
CA ARG A 697 -20.78 13.80 -6.04
C ARG A 697 -19.62 13.82 -7.04
N THR A 698 -19.10 15.01 -7.35
CA THR A 698 -18.04 15.20 -8.34
C THR A 698 -16.75 14.51 -7.94
N GLN A 699 -16.35 14.60 -6.66
CA GLN A 699 -15.09 13.99 -6.18
C GLN A 699 -15.04 12.48 -6.41
N VAL A 700 -16.15 11.76 -6.23
CA VAL A 700 -16.21 10.29 -6.38
C VAL A 700 -16.57 9.81 -7.80
N THR A 701 -16.64 10.75 -8.76
CA THR A 701 -17.00 10.49 -10.17
C THR A 701 -16.07 11.22 -11.14
N MET A 702 -16.50 12.33 -11.73
CA MET A 702 -15.80 13.01 -12.84
C MET A 702 -14.66 13.93 -12.41
N TRP A 703 -14.55 14.26 -11.13
CA TRP A 703 -13.38 14.92 -10.56
C TRP A 703 -13.08 16.35 -11.08
N TYR A 704 -12.44 16.54 -12.25
CA TYR A 704 -12.06 17.86 -12.82
C TYR A 704 -12.08 17.86 -14.38
N ASP A 705 -11.50 18.88 -15.03
CA ASP A 705 -11.04 18.99 -16.44
C ASP A 705 -11.89 18.44 -17.61
N THR A 706 -13.18 18.19 -17.37
CA THR A 706 -14.11 17.61 -18.35
C THR A 706 -14.66 18.66 -19.33
N ASN A 707 -14.80 18.28 -20.60
CA ASN A 707 -15.53 19.04 -21.62
C ASN A 707 -16.49 18.11 -22.41
N GLU A 708 -17.28 18.67 -23.33
CA GLU A 708 -18.30 17.93 -24.10
C GLU A 708 -17.83 16.64 -24.80
N THR A 709 -16.53 16.55 -25.16
CA THR A 709 -15.97 15.47 -25.97
C THR A 709 -14.76 14.77 -25.35
N THR A 710 -14.33 15.21 -24.16
CA THR A 710 -13.19 14.68 -23.42
C THR A 710 -13.54 14.63 -21.95
N GLN A 711 -13.51 13.43 -21.38
CA GLN A 711 -13.69 13.23 -19.95
C GLN A 711 -12.46 13.68 -19.16
N SER A 712 -12.62 13.83 -17.85
CA SER A 712 -11.51 14.06 -16.94
C SER A 712 -10.43 12.99 -17.06
N LYS A 713 -9.17 13.40 -16.88
CA LYS A 713 -8.07 12.44 -16.68
C LYS A 713 -8.11 11.76 -15.30
N LEU A 714 -8.92 12.29 -14.39
CA LEU A 714 -9.13 11.79 -13.02
C LEU A 714 -10.54 11.18 -12.85
N HIS A 715 -11.26 10.90 -13.94
CA HIS A 715 -12.55 10.20 -13.87
C HIS A 715 -12.39 8.88 -13.12
N ASP A 716 -13.31 8.59 -12.21
CA ASP A 716 -13.32 7.40 -11.35
C ASP A 716 -12.02 7.17 -10.53
N TYR A 717 -11.09 8.14 -10.44
CA TYR A 717 -9.86 8.01 -9.64
C TYR A 717 -10.19 7.68 -8.17
N ALA A 718 -11.24 8.32 -7.65
CA ALA A 718 -11.77 8.12 -6.32
C ALA A 718 -13.12 7.37 -6.36
N ASN A 719 -13.23 6.32 -7.19
CA ASN A 719 -14.42 5.49 -7.27
C ASN A 719 -14.80 4.82 -5.94
N LYS A 720 -16.07 4.42 -5.80
CA LYS A 720 -16.61 3.82 -4.57
C LYS A 720 -17.59 2.71 -4.89
N PHE A 721 -17.48 1.60 -4.15
CA PHE A 721 -18.53 0.58 -4.10
C PHE A 721 -19.59 0.98 -3.09
N TRP A 722 -20.45 1.92 -3.49
CA TRP A 722 -21.60 2.35 -2.68
C TRP A 722 -22.93 2.10 -3.41
N SER A 723 -23.90 1.56 -2.67
CA SER A 723 -25.31 1.53 -3.06
C SER A 723 -25.81 2.94 -3.34
N GLY A 724 -26.66 3.05 -4.37
CA GLY A 724 -27.06 4.29 -5.01
C GLY A 724 -26.14 4.66 -6.18
N LEU A 725 -24.83 4.61 -6.00
CA LEU A 725 -23.86 4.95 -7.06
C LEU A 725 -23.84 3.89 -8.18
N PHE A 726 -24.03 2.62 -7.82
CA PHE A 726 -24.08 1.50 -8.78
C PHE A 726 -25.29 1.59 -9.69
N GLU A 727 -26.50 1.77 -9.14
CA GLU A 727 -27.73 1.91 -9.93
C GLU A 727 -27.79 3.22 -10.74
N SER A 728 -27.40 4.36 -10.14
CA SER A 728 -27.66 5.68 -10.75
C SER A 728 -26.53 6.24 -11.61
N TYR A 729 -25.28 5.77 -11.44
CA TYR A 729 -24.11 6.29 -12.17
C TYR A 729 -23.40 5.21 -13.01
N TYR A 730 -23.01 4.08 -12.41
CA TYR A 730 -22.25 3.05 -13.14
C TYR A 730 -23.11 2.22 -14.10
N LEU A 731 -24.32 1.81 -13.70
CA LEU A 731 -25.23 1.01 -14.54
C LEU A 731 -25.62 1.71 -15.85
N PRO A 732 -26.03 2.99 -15.89
CA PRO A 732 -26.43 3.64 -17.13
C PRO A 732 -25.26 3.83 -18.10
N ARG A 733 -24.05 4.12 -17.58
CA ARG A 733 -22.82 4.24 -18.38
C ARG A 733 -22.47 2.95 -19.10
N ALA A 734 -22.45 1.83 -18.37
CA ALA A 734 -22.19 0.50 -18.92
C ALA A 734 -23.30 0.09 -19.92
N SER A 735 -24.57 0.33 -19.58
CA SER A 735 -25.72 0.03 -20.45
C SER A 735 -25.64 0.77 -21.79
N THR A 736 -25.27 2.05 -21.75
CA THR A 736 -25.10 2.88 -22.95
C THR A 736 -23.94 2.36 -23.81
N TYR A 737 -22.79 2.00 -23.20
CA TYR A 737 -21.64 1.45 -23.95
C TYR A 737 -22.01 0.17 -24.72
N PHE A 738 -22.60 -0.82 -24.04
CA PHE A 738 -22.98 -2.08 -24.69
C PHE A 738 -24.09 -1.92 -25.74
N SER A 739 -24.95 -0.91 -25.59
CA SER A 739 -25.93 -0.53 -26.61
C SER A 739 -25.24 -0.03 -27.87
N TYR A 740 -24.25 0.86 -27.75
CA TYR A 740 -23.46 1.35 -28.90
C TYR A 740 -22.67 0.23 -29.59
N LEU A 741 -22.08 -0.72 -28.84
CA LEU A 741 -21.44 -1.90 -29.43
C LEU A 741 -22.43 -2.78 -30.20
N SER A 742 -23.62 -3.01 -29.62
CA SER A 742 -24.67 -3.81 -30.25
C SER A 742 -25.20 -3.13 -31.52
N GLU A 743 -25.39 -1.81 -31.52
CA GLU A 743 -25.80 -1.05 -32.70
C GLU A 743 -24.72 -1.02 -33.79
N SER A 744 -23.45 -0.87 -33.40
CA SER A 744 -22.30 -0.95 -34.32
C SER A 744 -22.28 -2.27 -35.08
N LEU A 745 -22.51 -3.41 -34.41
CA LEU A 745 -22.65 -4.70 -35.10
C LEU A 745 -23.91 -4.78 -35.98
N ARG A 746 -25.09 -4.37 -35.48
CA ARG A 746 -26.35 -4.45 -36.23
C ARG A 746 -26.33 -3.63 -37.52
N ARG A 747 -25.68 -2.47 -37.51
CA ARG A 747 -25.56 -1.58 -38.68
C ARG A 747 -24.30 -1.85 -39.51
N ASN A 748 -23.42 -2.74 -39.05
CA ASN A 748 -22.07 -2.96 -39.61
C ASN A 748 -21.26 -1.64 -39.73
N GLU A 749 -21.43 -0.76 -38.74
CA GLU A 749 -20.73 0.53 -38.61
C GLU A 749 -19.58 0.42 -37.59
N LYS A 750 -18.59 1.32 -37.64
CA LYS A 750 -17.57 1.43 -36.58
C LYS A 750 -18.18 1.92 -35.27
N PHE A 751 -17.58 1.53 -34.14
CA PHE A 751 -18.00 2.02 -32.83
C PHE A 751 -17.77 3.53 -32.70
N LYS A 752 -18.83 4.28 -32.38
CA LYS A 752 -18.80 5.75 -32.33
C LYS A 752 -18.36 6.25 -30.95
N LEU A 753 -17.09 6.00 -30.61
CA LEU A 753 -16.49 6.35 -29.31
C LEU A 753 -16.82 7.78 -28.86
N ILE A 754 -16.67 8.77 -29.75
CA ILE A 754 -16.92 10.19 -29.43
C ILE A 754 -18.40 10.47 -29.10
N GLU A 755 -19.33 9.82 -29.79
CA GLU A 755 -20.77 10.05 -29.56
C GLU A 755 -21.25 9.34 -28.28
N TRP A 756 -20.76 8.12 -28.02
CA TRP A 756 -20.93 7.48 -26.70
C TRP A 756 -20.37 8.38 -25.60
N ARG A 757 -19.18 8.96 -25.81
CA ARG A 757 -18.51 9.82 -24.83
C ARG A 757 -19.28 11.09 -24.51
N LYS A 758 -19.75 11.82 -25.53
CA LYS A 758 -20.66 12.98 -25.36
C LYS A 758 -21.88 12.62 -24.53
N GLN A 759 -22.54 11.50 -24.84
CA GLN A 759 -23.75 11.08 -24.16
C GLN A 759 -23.51 10.77 -22.67
N TRP A 760 -22.46 10.01 -22.34
CA TRP A 760 -22.24 9.65 -20.95
C TRP A 760 -21.64 10.81 -20.14
N ILE A 761 -20.81 11.69 -20.72
CA ILE A 761 -20.35 12.93 -20.05
C ILE A 761 -21.56 13.81 -19.69
N LEU A 762 -22.50 14.00 -20.62
CA LEU A 762 -23.73 14.75 -20.36
C LEU A 762 -24.55 14.11 -19.24
N GLN A 763 -24.57 12.78 -19.15
CA GLN A 763 -25.23 12.04 -18.07
C GLN A 763 -24.52 12.23 -16.73
N SER A 764 -23.18 12.15 -16.69
CA SER A 764 -22.39 12.37 -15.48
C SER A 764 -22.58 13.78 -14.92
N ASN A 765 -22.50 14.81 -15.77
CA ASN A 765 -22.71 16.20 -15.35
C ASN A 765 -24.11 16.38 -14.73
N LYS A 766 -25.15 15.82 -15.36
CA LYS A 766 -26.53 15.83 -14.81
C LYS A 766 -26.63 15.11 -13.46
N TRP A 767 -25.96 13.98 -13.30
CA TRP A 767 -25.94 13.23 -12.04
C TRP A 767 -25.23 13.99 -10.91
N GLN A 768 -24.16 14.72 -11.23
CA GLN A 768 -23.42 15.57 -10.29
C GLN A 768 -24.23 16.81 -9.87
N GLU A 769 -25.02 17.37 -10.78
CA GLU A 769 -25.97 18.47 -10.53
C GLU A 769 -27.27 18.02 -9.84
N GLY A 770 -27.53 16.72 -9.80
CA GLY A 770 -28.71 16.10 -9.23
C GLY A 770 -28.85 16.27 -7.72
N ASN A 771 -30.08 16.11 -7.23
CA ASN A 771 -30.48 16.27 -5.83
C ASN A 771 -31.28 15.07 -5.30
N GLU A 772 -31.13 13.92 -5.96
CA GLU A 772 -31.81 12.67 -5.61
C GLU A 772 -31.42 12.23 -4.19
N LEU A 773 -32.42 11.73 -3.45
CA LEU A 773 -32.21 11.22 -2.10
C LEU A 773 -31.82 9.74 -2.16
N TYR A 774 -30.73 9.40 -1.46
CA TYR A 774 -30.23 8.03 -1.35
C TYR A 774 -30.39 7.52 0.09
N PRO A 775 -30.64 6.21 0.30
CA PRO A 775 -30.76 5.64 1.63
C PRO A 775 -29.54 5.91 2.53
N VAL A 776 -29.81 6.25 3.79
CA VAL A 776 -28.81 6.37 4.88
C VAL A 776 -28.85 5.21 5.86
N LYS A 777 -29.70 4.21 5.58
CA LYS A 777 -29.88 2.98 6.36
C LYS A 777 -30.03 1.79 5.43
N ALA A 778 -29.44 0.68 5.83
CA ALA A 778 -29.44 -0.57 5.08
C ALA A 778 -30.85 -1.17 4.96
N ASN A 779 -31.03 -1.94 3.89
CA ASN A 779 -32.22 -2.76 3.66
C ASN A 779 -31.83 -4.18 3.21
N GLY A 780 -32.52 -5.18 3.76
CA GLY A 780 -32.24 -6.60 3.49
C GLY A 780 -31.27 -7.25 4.49
N ASN A 781 -31.02 -8.54 4.29
CA ASN A 781 -30.17 -9.35 5.15
C ASN A 781 -28.89 -9.74 4.40
N SER A 782 -27.75 -9.19 4.82
CA SER A 782 -26.47 -9.36 4.12
C SER A 782 -26.02 -10.81 3.99
N LEU A 783 -26.29 -11.66 4.98
CA LEU A 783 -25.94 -13.09 4.92
C LEU A 783 -26.81 -13.83 3.89
N ALA A 784 -28.13 -13.63 3.92
CA ALA A 784 -29.05 -14.25 2.97
C ALA A 784 -28.79 -13.78 1.53
N ILE A 785 -28.50 -12.48 1.34
CA ILE A 785 -28.14 -11.91 0.03
C ILE A 785 -26.80 -12.48 -0.45
N SER A 786 -25.76 -12.48 0.39
CA SER A 786 -24.45 -13.03 0.03
C SER A 786 -24.54 -14.52 -0.31
N GLN A 787 -25.32 -15.30 0.45
CA GLN A 787 -25.57 -16.71 0.14
C GLN A 787 -26.31 -16.90 -1.19
N ALA A 788 -27.34 -16.09 -1.47
CA ALA A 788 -28.09 -16.17 -2.72
C ALA A 788 -27.23 -15.79 -3.94
N LEU A 789 -26.41 -14.75 -3.82
CA LEU A 789 -25.48 -14.31 -4.87
C LEU A 789 -24.35 -15.32 -5.08
N TYR A 790 -23.81 -15.89 -3.99
CA TYR A 790 -22.85 -16.98 -4.09
C TYR A 790 -23.43 -18.16 -4.87
N GLU A 791 -24.60 -18.73 -4.49
CA GLU A 791 -25.19 -19.85 -5.24
C GLU A 791 -25.59 -19.46 -6.68
N LYS A 792 -25.99 -18.21 -6.95
CA LYS A 792 -26.29 -17.69 -8.31
C LYS A 792 -25.09 -17.79 -9.25
N TYR A 793 -23.86 -17.61 -8.75
CA TYR A 793 -22.64 -17.52 -9.57
C TYR A 793 -21.66 -18.68 -9.40
N LYS A 794 -21.74 -19.46 -8.30
CA LYS A 794 -20.86 -20.58 -7.94
C LYS A 794 -20.64 -21.62 -9.05
N LYS A 795 -21.68 -21.99 -9.82
CA LYS A 795 -21.55 -22.96 -10.94
C LYS A 795 -22.54 -22.71 -12.10
N ARG A 796 -22.03 -22.16 -13.21
CA ARG A 796 -22.58 -22.37 -14.58
C ARG A 796 -21.52 -22.93 -15.55
N LYS A 797 -20.85 -24.02 -15.14
CA LYS A 797 -20.26 -25.02 -16.06
C LYS A 797 -21.11 -26.30 -16.04
N LEU A 798 -22.38 -26.19 -16.46
CA LEU A 798 -23.30 -27.32 -16.72
C LEU A 798 -24.59 -26.80 -17.36
N THR A 799 -24.55 -26.47 -18.66
CA THR A 799 -25.67 -26.57 -19.64
C THR A 799 -25.24 -25.97 -20.98
N ARG A 800 -24.63 -26.79 -21.82
CA ARG A 800 -24.78 -26.67 -23.28
C ARG A 800 -25.54 -27.93 -23.70
N SER A 801 -26.46 -27.80 -24.65
CA SER A 801 -27.55 -28.76 -24.92
C SER A 801 -28.66 -28.80 -23.86
N LYS A 802 -29.76 -28.09 -24.15
CA LYS A 802 -30.90 -28.76 -24.78
C LYS A 802 -31.48 -27.85 -25.87
N TYR A 803 -31.58 -28.40 -27.07
CA TYR A 803 -32.30 -27.77 -28.19
C TYR A 803 -33.80 -27.73 -27.92
N TYR A 804 -34.47 -26.87 -28.69
CA TYR A 804 -35.89 -26.86 -29.01
C TYR A 804 -36.65 -28.18 -28.71
N THR A 805 -37.76 -28.08 -27.99
CA THR A 805 -39.03 -28.61 -28.51
C THR A 805 -40.23 -27.89 -27.89
N SER A 806 -41.21 -27.61 -28.74
CA SER A 806 -42.51 -27.04 -28.39
C SER A 806 -43.28 -27.93 -27.40
N THR A 807 -44.01 -27.33 -26.46
CA THR A 807 -45.47 -27.56 -26.35
C THR A 807 -46.14 -26.58 -25.40
N TYR A 808 -47.39 -26.25 -25.73
CA TYR A 808 -48.28 -25.40 -24.93
C TYR A 808 -48.54 -25.97 -23.53
N LYS A 809 -48.75 -25.09 -22.54
CA LYS A 809 -49.53 -25.45 -21.34
C LYS A 809 -50.64 -24.44 -21.05
N VAL A 810 -51.86 -24.97 -21.04
CA VAL A 810 -53.08 -24.35 -20.53
C VAL A 810 -53.10 -24.46 -18.99
N HIS A 811 -53.98 -23.69 -18.36
CA HIS A 811 -54.13 -23.45 -16.92
C HIS A 811 -54.30 -24.68 -15.98
N PRO A 812 -54.16 -24.48 -14.64
CA PRO A 812 -53.99 -25.56 -13.67
C PRO A 812 -55.26 -25.98 -12.91
N SER A 813 -55.23 -27.18 -12.33
CA SER A 813 -56.07 -27.63 -11.21
C SER A 813 -55.24 -28.65 -10.38
N LYS A 814 -54.94 -28.36 -9.11
CA LYS A 814 -55.67 -28.68 -7.87
C LYS A 814 -55.44 -30.10 -7.31
N ASN A 815 -55.05 -30.06 -6.02
CA ASN A 815 -55.47 -30.94 -4.92
C ASN A 815 -54.68 -32.21 -4.53
N THR A 816 -54.48 -32.29 -3.21
CA THR A 816 -54.50 -33.47 -2.31
C THR A 816 -53.41 -34.54 -2.44
N SER A 817 -52.95 -35.20 -1.36
CA SER A 817 -52.88 -34.92 0.09
C SER A 817 -52.21 -36.12 0.78
N SER A 818 -51.68 -35.97 2.00
CA SER A 818 -51.40 -37.05 2.99
C SER A 818 -50.42 -38.18 2.58
N SER A 819 -49.73 -38.90 3.48
CA SER A 819 -49.36 -38.71 4.91
C SER A 819 -48.31 -39.78 5.29
N SER A 820 -47.77 -39.71 6.52
CA SER A 820 -47.26 -40.85 7.33
C SER A 820 -46.14 -41.74 6.72
N SER A 821 -44.86 -41.57 7.09
CA SER A 821 -44.18 -42.06 8.32
C SER A 821 -43.75 -43.53 8.31
N THR A 822 -42.47 -43.83 8.62
CA THR A 822 -42.04 -44.69 9.77
C THR A 822 -40.53 -45.04 9.74
N LYS A 823 -39.83 -44.63 10.81
CA LYS A 823 -38.71 -45.25 11.54
C LYS A 823 -37.58 -46.08 10.86
N CYS A 824 -36.36 -45.66 11.20
CA CYS A 824 -35.26 -46.44 11.83
C CYS A 824 -34.34 -47.42 11.06
N ALA A 825 -33.04 -47.10 11.22
CA ALA A 825 -31.98 -47.95 11.77
C ALA A 825 -31.00 -48.72 10.85
N VAL A 826 -29.76 -48.22 10.88
CA VAL A 826 -28.50 -48.95 11.11
C VAL A 826 -28.15 -50.15 10.20
N CYS A 827 -27.13 -49.95 9.36
CA CYS A 827 -25.97 -50.86 9.40
C CYS A 827 -24.66 -50.18 9.02
N PHE A 828 -23.59 -50.52 9.75
CA PHE A 828 -22.21 -50.21 9.41
C PHE A 828 -21.71 -51.19 8.35
N THR A 829 -20.99 -50.72 7.34
CA THR A 829 -19.96 -51.54 6.68
C THR A 829 -18.73 -50.71 6.35
N ARG A 830 -17.59 -51.28 6.73
CA ARG A 830 -16.25 -50.68 6.67
C ARG A 830 -15.53 -51.31 5.49
N ALA A 831 -15.09 -50.51 4.51
CA ALA A 831 -14.27 -51.00 3.40
C ALA A 831 -13.01 -50.15 3.28
N ARG A 832 -11.85 -50.80 3.43
CA ARG A 832 -10.55 -50.28 2.95
C ARG A 832 -10.60 -50.18 1.43
N PHE A 833 -9.88 -49.23 0.86
CA PHE A 833 -9.21 -49.44 -0.42
C PHE A 833 -7.79 -48.88 -0.36
N GLU A 834 -6.86 -49.62 -0.96
CA GLU A 834 -5.42 -49.40 -0.85
C GLU A 834 -4.89 -48.44 -1.92
N MET A 835 -3.64 -47.99 -1.74
CA MET A 835 -2.93 -47.23 -2.77
C MET A 835 -2.67 -48.11 -4.00
N GLY A 836 -3.26 -47.77 -5.13
CA GLY A 836 -2.92 -48.33 -6.44
C GLY A 836 -2.22 -47.28 -7.28
N SER A 837 -0.91 -47.43 -7.48
CA SER A 837 -0.13 -46.64 -8.42
C SER A 837 -0.30 -47.18 -9.84
N SER A 838 -0.79 -46.37 -10.77
CA SER A 838 -0.70 -46.67 -12.20
C SER A 838 -0.44 -45.40 -13.03
N VAL A 839 0.60 -45.49 -13.86
CA VAL A 839 0.96 -44.47 -14.85
C VAL A 839 -0.04 -44.55 -16.01
N GLY A 840 -0.61 -43.42 -16.40
CA GLY A 840 -1.50 -43.31 -17.56
C GLY A 840 -1.32 -41.96 -18.25
N GLY A 841 -0.56 -41.93 -19.35
CA GLY A 841 -0.35 -40.72 -20.14
C GLY A 841 -1.61 -40.36 -20.95
N GLY A 842 -1.93 -39.06 -21.01
CA GLY A 842 -3.02 -38.53 -21.83
C GLY A 842 -2.79 -37.04 -22.11
N ASN A 843 -2.75 -36.68 -23.41
CA ASN A 843 -2.37 -35.35 -23.91
C ASN A 843 -3.06 -34.19 -23.18
N SER A 844 -2.28 -33.39 -22.45
CA SER A 844 -2.65 -32.03 -22.06
C SER A 844 -2.37 -31.07 -23.23
N ASN A 845 -3.43 -30.47 -23.79
CA ASN A 845 -3.26 -29.37 -24.75
C ASN A 845 -2.52 -28.20 -24.08
N ASN A 846 -1.47 -27.69 -24.74
CA ASN A 846 -0.60 -26.62 -24.26
C ASN A 846 -1.38 -25.33 -23.93
N ALA A 847 -1.68 -25.12 -22.65
CA ALA A 847 -1.63 -23.78 -22.08
C ALA A 847 -0.15 -23.47 -21.79
N GLY A 848 0.38 -22.38 -22.36
CA GLY A 848 1.81 -22.07 -22.27
C GLY A 848 2.25 -21.86 -20.82
N VAL A 849 3.13 -22.73 -20.31
CA VAL A 849 3.73 -22.58 -18.98
C VAL A 849 4.63 -21.35 -18.98
N GLU A 850 4.38 -20.41 -18.07
CA GLU A 850 5.26 -19.26 -17.84
C GLU A 850 6.47 -19.70 -16.99
N TRP A 851 7.50 -20.18 -17.67
CA TRP A 851 8.72 -20.75 -17.08
C TRP A 851 9.43 -19.87 -16.04
N HIS A 852 9.32 -18.55 -16.15
CA HIS A 852 9.91 -17.63 -15.18
C HIS A 852 9.19 -17.68 -13.80
N VAL A 853 7.88 -17.97 -13.78
CA VAL A 853 7.05 -18.12 -12.57
C VAL A 853 6.68 -19.57 -12.24
N ARG A 854 7.38 -20.56 -12.83
CA ARG A 854 7.23 -22.00 -12.53
C ARG A 854 7.30 -22.26 -11.01
N PRO A 855 6.51 -23.16 -10.41
CA PRO A 855 6.77 -23.60 -9.03
C PRO A 855 8.18 -24.21 -8.90
N SER A 856 8.90 -23.89 -7.82
CA SER A 856 10.25 -24.45 -7.58
C SER A 856 10.19 -25.96 -7.33
N ASN A 857 11.14 -26.71 -7.87
CA ASN A 857 11.26 -28.15 -7.59
C ASN A 857 12.35 -28.37 -6.52
N PRO A 858 12.04 -28.95 -5.34
CA PRO A 858 13.04 -29.20 -4.29
C PRO A 858 14.21 -30.13 -4.69
N LYS A 859 14.13 -30.81 -5.84
CA LYS A 859 15.22 -31.64 -6.39
C LYS A 859 16.15 -30.88 -7.33
N ASN A 860 15.81 -29.65 -7.71
CA ASN A 860 16.62 -28.83 -8.61
C ASN A 860 17.77 -28.14 -7.82
N PRO A 861 19.03 -28.23 -8.27
CA PRO A 861 20.14 -27.52 -7.65
C PRO A 861 19.91 -26.01 -7.58
N ILE A 862 20.27 -25.38 -6.46
CA ILE A 862 20.27 -23.92 -6.33
C ILE A 862 21.72 -23.43 -6.29
N VAL A 863 22.10 -22.64 -7.28
CA VAL A 863 23.44 -22.03 -7.38
C VAL A 863 23.38 -20.52 -7.18
N PHE A 864 24.54 -19.89 -6.95
CA PHE A 864 24.62 -18.44 -6.76
C PHE A 864 25.83 -17.81 -7.45
N PHE A 865 25.70 -16.51 -7.74
CA PHE A 865 26.78 -15.58 -8.08
C PHE A 865 26.74 -14.37 -7.14
N ASP A 866 27.83 -14.05 -6.47
CA ASP A 866 28.04 -12.71 -5.91
C ASP A 866 28.71 -11.85 -6.98
N VAL A 867 28.07 -10.74 -7.35
CA VAL A 867 28.51 -9.90 -8.46
C VAL A 867 29.05 -8.56 -7.94
N THR A 868 30.15 -8.08 -8.51
CA THR A 868 30.60 -6.67 -8.38
C THR A 868 30.36 -5.90 -9.66
N ILE A 869 30.15 -4.58 -9.55
CA ILE A 869 30.17 -3.62 -10.66
C ILE A 869 31.32 -2.65 -10.38
N GLY A 870 32.36 -2.71 -11.20
CA GLY A 870 33.67 -2.21 -10.81
C GLY A 870 34.15 -2.91 -9.52
N ASN A 871 34.55 -2.11 -8.54
CA ASN A 871 35.02 -2.61 -7.23
C ASN A 871 33.90 -2.62 -6.16
N ILE A 872 32.64 -2.38 -6.53
CA ILE A 872 31.51 -2.29 -5.59
C ILE A 872 30.66 -3.56 -5.66
N PRO A 873 30.37 -4.24 -4.53
CA PRO A 873 29.41 -5.35 -4.50
C PRO A 873 28.01 -4.92 -4.97
N ALA A 874 27.49 -5.58 -6.00
CA ALA A 874 26.17 -5.33 -6.57
C ALA A 874 25.08 -6.18 -5.92
N GLY A 875 25.43 -7.38 -5.43
CA GLY A 875 24.57 -8.31 -4.69
C GLY A 875 24.71 -9.75 -5.16
N ARG A 876 23.88 -10.65 -4.61
CA ARG A 876 23.83 -12.07 -4.94
C ARG A 876 22.70 -12.40 -5.92
N ILE A 877 23.01 -13.02 -7.05
CA ILE A 877 22.05 -13.69 -7.93
C ILE A 877 21.93 -15.13 -7.46
N LYS A 878 20.77 -15.53 -6.87
CA LYS A 878 20.44 -16.95 -6.60
C LYS A 878 19.67 -17.52 -7.79
N MET A 879 19.93 -18.77 -8.16
CA MET A 879 19.37 -19.39 -9.37
C MET A 879 18.98 -20.85 -9.15
N GLU A 880 17.77 -21.24 -9.54
CA GLU A 880 17.32 -22.64 -9.64
C GLU A 880 17.75 -23.18 -11.01
N LEU A 881 18.43 -24.32 -11.04
CA LEU A 881 18.77 -25.03 -12.27
C LEU A 881 17.76 -26.15 -12.52
N PHE A 882 17.13 -26.16 -13.70
CA PHE A 882 16.07 -27.10 -14.07
C PHE A 882 16.62 -28.50 -14.42
N ALA A 883 17.36 -29.11 -13.49
CA ALA A 883 17.90 -30.46 -13.64
C ALA A 883 16.82 -31.53 -13.87
N ASP A 884 15.58 -31.24 -13.49
CA ASP A 884 14.42 -32.09 -13.73
C ASP A 884 13.91 -32.13 -15.19
N ILE A 885 14.34 -31.19 -16.05
CA ILE A 885 14.05 -31.21 -17.50
C ILE A 885 15.29 -31.09 -18.39
N THR A 886 16.38 -30.48 -17.91
CA THR A 886 17.65 -30.32 -18.65
C THR A 886 18.84 -30.71 -17.75
N PRO A 887 18.94 -31.97 -17.31
CA PRO A 887 19.97 -32.43 -16.37
C PRO A 887 21.41 -32.23 -16.85
N LYS A 888 21.74 -32.48 -18.13
CA LYS A 888 23.10 -32.29 -18.65
C LYS A 888 23.49 -30.82 -18.68
N THR A 889 22.56 -29.96 -19.10
CA THR A 889 22.78 -28.52 -19.20
C THR A 889 22.91 -27.90 -17.80
N ALA A 890 22.05 -28.30 -16.87
CA ALA A 890 22.11 -27.90 -15.47
C ALA A 890 23.44 -28.35 -14.82
N GLU A 891 23.86 -29.60 -15.00
CA GLU A 891 25.10 -30.13 -14.41
C GLU A 891 26.36 -29.43 -14.96
N ASN A 892 26.42 -29.16 -16.26
CA ASN A 892 27.49 -28.38 -16.88
C ASN A 892 27.61 -26.97 -16.25
N PHE A 893 26.48 -26.30 -16.00
CA PHE A 893 26.48 -25.01 -15.32
C PHE A 893 26.85 -25.13 -13.84
N ARG A 894 26.31 -26.13 -13.12
CA ARG A 894 26.55 -26.39 -11.70
C ARG A 894 28.03 -26.59 -11.40
N GLN A 895 28.73 -27.44 -12.15
CA GLN A 895 30.16 -27.69 -11.94
C GLN A 895 31.05 -26.46 -12.21
N PHE A 896 30.66 -25.58 -13.14
CA PHE A 896 31.33 -24.29 -13.35
C PHE A 896 30.99 -23.27 -12.24
N CYS A 897 29.86 -23.39 -11.53
CA CYS A 897 29.59 -22.64 -10.31
C CYS A 897 30.40 -23.17 -9.11
N THR A 898 30.47 -24.49 -8.90
CA THR A 898 31.12 -25.09 -7.71
C THR A 898 32.63 -25.22 -7.84
N GLY A 899 33.18 -25.21 -9.05
CA GLY A 899 34.60 -25.47 -9.30
C GLY A 899 34.98 -26.95 -9.22
N GLU A 900 34.00 -27.86 -9.28
CA GLU A 900 34.22 -29.30 -9.39
C GLU A 900 34.94 -29.68 -10.69
N TYR A 901 34.63 -28.98 -11.79
CA TYR A 901 35.33 -29.17 -13.05
C TYR A 901 36.77 -28.62 -12.97
N ARG A 902 37.74 -29.49 -13.28
CA ARG A 902 39.17 -29.18 -13.17
C ARG A 902 39.89 -29.37 -14.49
N LYS A 903 40.76 -28.42 -14.83
CA LYS A 903 41.68 -28.51 -15.97
C LYS A 903 43.12 -28.36 -15.45
N ALA A 904 43.98 -29.33 -15.77
CA ALA A 904 45.32 -29.44 -15.20
C ALA A 904 45.34 -29.36 -13.65
N GLY A 905 44.35 -29.99 -13.00
CA GLY A 905 44.22 -30.04 -11.53
C GLY A 905 43.58 -28.81 -10.87
N LEU A 906 43.60 -27.65 -11.54
CA LEU A 906 43.02 -26.41 -11.04
C LEU A 906 41.51 -26.33 -11.33
N PRO A 907 40.68 -25.79 -10.40
CA PRO A 907 39.27 -25.56 -10.65
C PRO A 907 39.08 -24.49 -11.73
N VAL A 908 38.18 -24.72 -12.68
CA VAL A 908 37.88 -23.81 -13.78
C VAL A 908 36.37 -23.61 -13.87
N GLY A 909 35.91 -22.36 -13.87
CA GLY A 909 34.49 -22.04 -13.81
C GLY A 909 34.20 -20.54 -13.80
N TYR A 910 33.05 -20.14 -13.28
CA TYR A 910 32.54 -18.77 -13.39
C TYR A 910 33.17 -17.76 -12.43
N LYS A 911 33.88 -18.19 -11.38
CA LYS A 911 34.55 -17.28 -10.46
C LYS A 911 35.62 -16.45 -11.18
N GLY A 912 35.51 -15.12 -11.10
CA GLY A 912 36.33 -14.16 -11.83
C GLY A 912 35.86 -13.86 -13.27
N SER A 913 34.84 -14.57 -13.77
CA SER A 913 34.29 -14.32 -15.11
C SER A 913 33.52 -12.99 -15.16
N GLN A 914 33.60 -12.30 -16.29
CA GLN A 914 32.92 -11.03 -16.52
C GLN A 914 31.65 -11.21 -17.36
N PHE A 915 30.66 -10.33 -17.15
CA PHE A 915 29.57 -10.15 -18.11
C PHE A 915 30.13 -9.36 -19.30
N HIS A 916 30.44 -10.04 -20.39
CA HIS A 916 31.10 -9.46 -21.56
C HIS A 916 30.15 -8.74 -22.52
N ARG A 917 28.83 -8.97 -22.41
CA ARG A 917 27.80 -8.32 -23.23
C ARG A 917 26.52 -8.09 -22.44
N VAL A 918 26.02 -6.87 -22.43
CA VAL A 918 24.81 -6.44 -21.72
C VAL A 918 23.92 -5.66 -22.70
N ILE A 919 22.71 -6.14 -22.95
CA ILE A 919 21.74 -5.43 -23.80
C ILE A 919 20.49 -5.19 -22.96
N LYS A 920 20.27 -3.91 -22.64
CA LYS A 920 19.11 -3.46 -21.88
C LYS A 920 17.80 -3.86 -22.55
N ASP A 921 16.82 -4.24 -21.72
CA ASP A 921 15.51 -4.77 -22.11
C ASP A 921 15.58 -6.05 -22.97
N PHE A 922 16.73 -6.74 -22.97
CA PHE A 922 16.94 -8.02 -23.66
C PHE A 922 17.62 -9.07 -22.76
N MET A 923 18.93 -8.96 -22.51
CA MET A 923 19.69 -9.98 -21.74
C MET A 923 21.06 -9.48 -21.26
N ILE A 924 21.60 -10.18 -20.26
CA ILE A 924 23.01 -10.08 -19.83
C ILE A 924 23.72 -11.42 -20.07
N GLN A 925 24.87 -11.40 -20.75
CA GLN A 925 25.62 -12.59 -21.18
C GLN A 925 26.99 -12.66 -20.47
N ALA A 926 27.35 -13.85 -20.01
CA ALA A 926 28.58 -14.15 -19.30
C ALA A 926 29.06 -15.59 -19.61
N GLY A 927 30.03 -16.08 -18.84
CA GLY A 927 30.49 -17.47 -18.89
C GLY A 927 31.65 -17.75 -19.85
N ASP A 928 32.16 -16.74 -20.56
CA ASP A 928 33.45 -16.86 -21.22
C ASP A 928 34.60 -16.57 -20.24
N PHE A 929 34.92 -17.56 -19.41
CA PHE A 929 36.13 -17.57 -18.57
C PHE A 929 37.38 -18.08 -19.32
N VAL A 930 37.27 -18.42 -20.60
CA VAL A 930 38.40 -18.95 -21.40
C VAL A 930 39.17 -17.83 -22.09
N LYS A 931 38.46 -16.80 -22.58
CA LYS A 931 39.03 -15.62 -23.25
C LYS A 931 38.52 -14.28 -22.72
N GLY A 932 37.34 -14.23 -22.11
CA GLY A 932 36.76 -12.99 -21.57
C GLY A 932 36.32 -11.96 -22.63
N ASP A 933 36.11 -12.41 -23.87
CA ASP A 933 35.71 -11.58 -25.02
C ASP A 933 34.40 -12.02 -25.69
N GLY A 934 33.87 -13.20 -25.32
CA GLY A 934 32.68 -13.81 -25.90
C GLY A 934 32.97 -14.83 -26.99
N SER A 935 34.25 -15.15 -27.27
CA SER A 935 34.67 -16.14 -28.27
C SER A 935 35.24 -17.43 -27.67
N GLY A 936 35.27 -17.57 -26.34
CA GLY A 936 35.63 -18.81 -25.66
C GLY A 936 34.46 -19.81 -25.56
N CYS A 937 34.77 -21.11 -25.66
CA CYS A 937 33.80 -22.19 -25.58
C CYS A 937 34.48 -23.45 -25.02
N VAL A 938 33.90 -24.03 -23.97
CA VAL A 938 34.31 -25.31 -23.36
C VAL A 938 33.09 -25.89 -22.63
N SER A 939 33.00 -27.20 -22.46
CA SER A 939 31.99 -27.85 -21.61
C SER A 939 32.64 -28.86 -20.67
N ILE A 940 31.92 -29.29 -19.63
CA ILE A 940 32.42 -30.39 -18.78
C ILE A 940 32.51 -31.72 -19.55
N TYR A 941 31.83 -31.82 -20.69
CA TYR A 941 31.78 -32.98 -21.58
C TYR A 941 32.77 -32.90 -22.76
N GLY A 942 33.59 -31.83 -22.85
CA GLY A 942 34.56 -31.64 -23.93
C GLY A 942 34.60 -30.21 -24.45
N HIS A 943 34.54 -30.03 -25.77
CA HIS A 943 34.58 -28.69 -26.37
C HIS A 943 33.19 -28.04 -26.46
N LYS A 944 32.17 -28.81 -26.86
CA LYS A 944 30.77 -28.40 -27.03
C LYS A 944 29.84 -29.58 -26.67
N PHE A 945 28.55 -29.31 -26.46
CA PHE A 945 27.51 -30.33 -26.31
C PHE A 945 26.19 -29.95 -26.99
N ASP A 946 25.33 -30.95 -27.20
CA ASP A 946 24.07 -30.83 -27.94
C ASP A 946 23.01 -29.98 -27.22
N ASP A 947 21.99 -29.55 -27.96
CA ASP A 947 20.79 -28.90 -27.39
C ASP A 947 19.89 -29.96 -26.73
N GLU A 948 19.82 -29.96 -25.40
CA GLU A 948 19.22 -31.06 -24.63
C GLU A 948 17.70 -31.20 -24.84
N ASN A 949 16.96 -30.09 -24.78
CA ASN A 949 15.60 -29.96 -25.31
C ASN A 949 15.17 -28.48 -25.30
N PHE A 950 14.00 -28.21 -25.91
CA PHE A 950 13.38 -26.89 -25.93
C PHE A 950 12.02 -26.88 -25.24
N ILE A 951 11.82 -27.66 -24.17
CA ILE A 951 10.55 -27.68 -23.42
C ILE A 951 10.32 -26.32 -22.75
N ALA A 952 11.37 -25.78 -22.12
CA ALA A 952 11.34 -24.45 -21.52
C ALA A 952 11.46 -23.32 -22.56
N LYS A 953 10.68 -22.25 -22.34
CA LYS A 953 10.51 -21.10 -23.25
C LYS A 953 10.87 -19.79 -22.56
N HIS A 954 11.36 -18.80 -23.32
CA HIS A 954 11.84 -17.50 -22.84
C HIS A 954 10.69 -16.54 -22.48
N THR A 955 9.81 -16.98 -21.59
CA THR A 955 8.50 -16.36 -21.28
C THR A 955 8.58 -15.04 -20.50
N GLY A 956 9.73 -14.71 -19.91
CA GLY A 956 9.89 -13.51 -19.10
C GLY A 956 11.33 -13.28 -18.63
N PRO A 957 11.57 -12.25 -17.80
CA PRO A 957 12.88 -11.93 -17.26
C PRO A 957 13.37 -12.98 -16.25
N GLY A 958 14.68 -13.05 -16.06
CA GLY A 958 15.33 -13.91 -15.07
C GLY A 958 15.51 -15.36 -15.51
N LEU A 959 15.27 -15.74 -16.77
CA LEU A 959 15.52 -17.10 -17.27
C LEU A 959 16.98 -17.26 -17.68
N LEU A 960 17.60 -18.37 -17.26
CA LEU A 960 18.94 -18.78 -17.68
C LEU A 960 18.83 -19.61 -18.95
N SER A 961 19.63 -19.25 -19.97
CA SER A 961 19.63 -19.93 -21.26
C SER A 961 21.04 -20.02 -21.85
N MET A 962 21.36 -21.13 -22.52
CA MET A 962 22.69 -21.39 -23.05
C MET A 962 22.97 -20.52 -24.28
N ALA A 963 24.12 -19.83 -24.28
CA ALA A 963 24.62 -19.18 -25.47
C ALA A 963 25.32 -20.22 -26.36
N ASN A 964 24.92 -20.28 -27.62
CA ASN A 964 25.48 -21.18 -28.63
C ASN A 964 25.80 -20.39 -29.92
N SER A 965 26.40 -21.06 -30.89
CA SER A 965 26.74 -20.51 -32.22
C SER A 965 26.05 -21.30 -33.34
N GLY A 966 24.82 -21.72 -33.09
CA GLY A 966 24.06 -22.66 -33.92
C GLY A 966 23.67 -23.93 -33.16
N VAL A 967 22.84 -24.77 -33.79
CA VAL A 967 22.31 -26.02 -33.23
C VAL A 967 23.44 -26.90 -32.70
N ASN A 968 23.26 -27.48 -31.52
CA ASN A 968 24.18 -28.40 -30.85
C ASN A 968 25.58 -27.82 -30.60
N THR A 969 25.66 -26.55 -30.18
CA THR A 969 26.95 -25.90 -29.88
C THR A 969 27.03 -25.24 -28.50
N ASN A 970 26.34 -25.80 -27.50
CA ASN A 970 26.38 -25.33 -26.12
C ASN A 970 27.77 -25.56 -25.50
N GLY A 971 28.16 -24.70 -24.55
CA GLY A 971 29.47 -24.73 -23.90
C GLY A 971 29.43 -24.15 -22.49
N CYS A 972 30.22 -23.11 -22.24
CA CYS A 972 30.31 -22.43 -20.94
C CYS A 972 29.58 -21.08 -20.92
N GLN A 973 29.26 -20.51 -22.09
CA GLN A 973 28.58 -19.23 -22.15
C GLN A 973 27.07 -19.37 -21.93
N PHE A 974 26.49 -18.41 -21.23
CA PHE A 974 25.07 -18.34 -20.93
C PHE A 974 24.60 -16.88 -20.94
N PHE A 975 23.29 -16.68 -21.01
CA PHE A 975 22.66 -15.39 -20.75
C PHE A 975 21.49 -15.51 -19.78
N ILE A 976 21.21 -14.42 -19.08
CA ILE A 976 20.02 -14.23 -18.25
C ILE A 976 19.12 -13.21 -18.95
N THR A 977 17.85 -13.56 -19.16
CA THR A 977 16.88 -12.67 -19.82
C THR A 977 16.53 -11.45 -18.95
N CYS A 978 16.34 -10.30 -19.58
CA CYS A 978 15.84 -9.08 -18.96
C CYS A 978 14.40 -8.73 -19.39
N SER A 979 13.86 -9.46 -20.36
CA SER A 979 12.48 -9.36 -20.86
C SER A 979 12.01 -10.70 -21.42
N LYS A 980 10.79 -10.78 -21.94
CA LYS A 980 10.31 -11.93 -22.72
C LYS A 980 11.04 -11.96 -24.07
N CYS A 981 11.62 -13.10 -24.44
CA CYS A 981 12.49 -13.27 -25.61
C CYS A 981 12.08 -14.45 -26.51
N ASP A 982 10.79 -14.54 -26.87
CA ASP A 982 10.22 -15.70 -27.60
C ASP A 982 10.86 -15.97 -28.96
N TRP A 983 11.49 -14.99 -29.61
CA TRP A 983 12.29 -15.20 -30.83
C TRP A 983 13.55 -16.08 -30.64
N LEU A 984 13.95 -16.37 -29.39
CA LEU A 984 15.02 -17.31 -29.02
C LEU A 984 14.50 -18.74 -28.76
N ASP A 985 13.19 -18.95 -28.72
CA ASP A 985 12.61 -20.27 -28.49
C ASP A 985 12.96 -21.24 -29.62
N ASN A 986 13.24 -22.49 -29.23
CA ASN A 986 13.74 -23.56 -30.11
C ASN A 986 15.12 -23.29 -30.75
N LYS A 987 15.88 -22.30 -30.23
CA LYS A 987 17.26 -21.99 -30.66
C LYS A 987 18.25 -22.02 -29.51
N HIS A 988 17.81 -21.67 -28.29
CA HIS A 988 18.61 -21.68 -27.08
C HIS A 988 17.91 -22.50 -25.99
N VAL A 989 18.68 -23.33 -25.28
CA VAL A 989 18.18 -24.20 -24.21
C VAL A 989 18.03 -23.38 -22.93
N VAL A 990 16.79 -23.17 -22.49
CA VAL A 990 16.48 -22.60 -21.17
C VAL A 990 16.66 -23.69 -20.11
N PHE A 991 17.55 -23.47 -19.15
CA PHE A 991 17.98 -24.50 -18.19
C PHE A 991 17.87 -24.07 -16.72
N GLY A 992 17.33 -22.89 -16.44
CA GLY A 992 17.14 -22.42 -15.08
C GLY A 992 16.48 -21.05 -14.99
N ARG A 993 16.41 -20.51 -13.78
CA ARG A 993 15.90 -19.17 -13.51
C ARG A 993 16.53 -18.53 -12.28
N VAL A 994 16.45 -17.22 -12.19
CA VAL A 994 16.81 -16.41 -11.02
C VAL A 994 15.70 -16.45 -9.98
N LEU A 995 16.08 -16.50 -8.70
CA LEU A 995 15.19 -16.56 -7.53
C LEU A 995 15.25 -15.26 -6.71
N GLY A 996 14.08 -14.81 -6.25
CA GLY A 996 13.92 -13.68 -5.32
C GLY A 996 14.67 -12.42 -5.75
N ASP A 997 15.33 -11.76 -4.79
CA ASP A 997 16.08 -10.51 -4.98
C ASP A 997 17.23 -10.60 -6.00
N GLY A 998 17.62 -11.80 -6.43
CA GLY A 998 18.64 -11.99 -7.47
C GLY A 998 18.29 -11.24 -8.77
N LEU A 999 17.00 -11.05 -9.07
CA LEU A 999 16.56 -10.31 -10.25
C LEU A 999 16.89 -8.82 -10.14
N LEU A 1000 16.93 -8.24 -8.93
CA LEU A 1000 17.36 -6.85 -8.72
C LEU A 1000 18.84 -6.66 -9.08
N VAL A 1001 19.67 -7.69 -8.84
CA VAL A 1001 21.10 -7.66 -9.23
C VAL A 1001 21.25 -7.77 -10.75
N VAL A 1002 20.44 -8.60 -11.41
CA VAL A 1002 20.35 -8.64 -12.89
C VAL A 1002 19.96 -7.26 -13.44
N ARG A 1003 18.96 -6.59 -12.86
CA ARG A 1003 18.56 -5.22 -13.24
C ARG A 1003 19.65 -4.17 -12.99
N LYS A 1004 20.48 -4.32 -11.95
CA LYS A 1004 21.65 -3.45 -11.74
C LYS A 1004 22.68 -3.60 -12.86
N ILE A 1005 23.02 -4.84 -13.24
CA ILE A 1005 23.98 -5.13 -14.32
C ILE A 1005 23.44 -4.61 -15.66
N GLU A 1006 22.16 -4.86 -15.95
CA GLU A 1006 21.47 -4.40 -17.16
C GLU A 1006 21.54 -2.87 -17.37
N ASN A 1007 21.47 -2.09 -16.29
CA ASN A 1007 21.49 -0.63 -16.36
C ASN A 1007 22.91 -0.02 -16.28
N VAL A 1008 23.97 -0.84 -16.29
CA VAL A 1008 25.34 -0.34 -16.46
C VAL A 1008 25.52 0.19 -17.88
N ALA A 1009 26.04 1.42 -18.00
CA ALA A 1009 26.30 2.03 -19.30
C ALA A 1009 27.26 1.16 -20.13
N THR A 1010 26.92 0.89 -21.39
CA THR A 1010 27.70 0.03 -22.29
C THR A 1010 28.49 0.84 -23.32
N GLY A 1011 29.56 0.24 -23.83
CA GLY A 1011 30.39 0.74 -24.92
C GLY A 1011 30.20 -0.09 -26.21
N PRO A 1012 31.19 -0.06 -27.11
CA PRO A 1012 31.18 -0.88 -28.33
C PRO A 1012 30.88 -2.36 -28.07
N ASN A 1013 30.20 -3.00 -29.02
CA ASN A 1013 29.73 -4.40 -28.93
C ASN A 1013 28.81 -4.70 -27.74
N ASN A 1014 28.25 -3.67 -27.08
CA ASN A 1014 27.44 -3.76 -25.86
C ASN A 1014 28.22 -4.27 -24.63
N ARG A 1015 29.55 -4.09 -24.59
CA ARG A 1015 30.37 -4.43 -23.43
C ARG A 1015 30.15 -3.39 -22.30
N PRO A 1016 29.95 -3.78 -21.03
CA PRO A 1016 29.83 -2.83 -19.92
C PRO A 1016 31.04 -1.90 -19.80
N LYS A 1017 30.83 -0.60 -19.57
CA LYS A 1017 31.90 0.38 -19.31
C LYS A 1017 32.54 0.20 -17.93
N LEU A 1018 31.76 -0.26 -16.96
CA LEU A 1018 32.24 -0.73 -15.66
C LEU A 1018 32.22 -2.26 -15.69
N ALA A 1019 33.35 -2.89 -15.37
CA ALA A 1019 33.46 -4.35 -15.37
C ALA A 1019 32.44 -4.95 -14.39
N CYS A 1020 31.53 -5.79 -14.89
CA CYS A 1020 30.59 -6.55 -14.08
C CYS A 1020 31.17 -7.95 -13.91
N VAL A 1021 31.53 -8.35 -12.69
CA VAL A 1021 32.35 -9.55 -12.43
C VAL A 1021 31.66 -10.47 -11.43
N ILE A 1022 31.64 -11.78 -11.72
CA ILE A 1022 31.24 -12.82 -10.77
C ILE A 1022 32.40 -13.00 -9.78
N ALA A 1023 32.32 -12.35 -8.63
CA ALA A 1023 33.38 -12.35 -7.62
C ALA A 1023 33.45 -13.68 -6.86
N GLU A 1024 32.29 -14.24 -6.51
CA GLU A 1024 32.15 -15.57 -5.91
C GLU A 1024 31.01 -16.33 -6.60
N CYS A 1025 31.11 -17.66 -6.64
CA CYS A 1025 30.06 -18.54 -7.13
C CYS A 1025 30.09 -19.88 -6.40
N GLY A 1026 28.96 -20.59 -6.41
CA GLY A 1026 28.85 -21.91 -5.79
C GLY A 1026 27.43 -22.47 -5.81
N GLU A 1027 27.26 -23.61 -5.16
CA GLU A 1027 25.97 -24.25 -4.91
C GLU A 1027 25.54 -24.04 -3.45
N ILE A 1028 24.25 -23.86 -3.23
CA ILE A 1028 23.64 -23.75 -1.91
C ILE A 1028 23.12 -25.14 -1.53
N THR A 1029 23.88 -25.88 -0.74
CA THR A 1029 23.38 -27.08 -0.07
C THR A 1029 22.61 -26.68 1.18
N GLU A 1030 21.36 -27.10 1.30
CA GLU A 1030 20.64 -27.03 2.57
C GLU A 1030 21.34 -27.97 3.56
N GLN A 1031 21.96 -27.40 4.59
CA GLN A 1031 22.33 -28.18 5.76
C GLN A 1031 21.04 -28.62 6.46
N VAL A 1032 20.61 -29.85 6.17
CA VAL A 1032 19.65 -30.58 6.98
C VAL A 1032 20.30 -30.84 8.34
N THR A 1033 20.20 -29.86 9.25
CA THR A 1033 20.38 -30.10 10.68
C THR A 1033 19.23 -30.98 11.14
N SER A 1034 19.48 -32.29 11.10
CA SER A 1034 18.56 -33.31 11.57
C SER A 1034 18.32 -33.15 13.07
N LEU A 1035 17.30 -32.37 13.42
CA LEU A 1035 16.59 -32.54 14.69
C LEU A 1035 15.86 -33.88 14.62
N THR A 1036 16.55 -34.94 15.04
CA THR A 1036 15.95 -36.26 15.22
C THR A 1036 14.86 -36.21 16.28
N ASN A 1037 13.89 -37.12 16.17
CA ASN A 1037 12.71 -37.19 17.03
C ASN A 1037 13.01 -37.70 18.46
N ASP A 1038 13.96 -37.09 19.17
CA ASP A 1038 14.34 -37.43 20.55
C ASP A 1038 13.92 -36.35 21.57
N GLY A 1039 12.92 -35.52 21.24
CA GLY A 1039 12.26 -34.60 22.17
C GLY A 1039 10.98 -35.14 22.81
N ALA A 1040 10.35 -36.16 22.22
CA ALA A 1040 9.07 -36.70 22.71
C ALA A 1040 9.23 -37.70 23.88
N ALA A 1041 10.42 -38.27 24.07
CA ALA A 1041 10.69 -39.24 25.14
C ALA A 1041 10.87 -38.60 26.53
N LEU A 1042 11.31 -37.34 26.61
CA LEU A 1042 11.61 -36.67 27.88
C LEU A 1042 10.40 -36.04 28.59
N SER A 1043 9.22 -36.00 27.96
CA SER A 1043 7.98 -35.50 28.57
C SER A 1043 7.19 -36.56 29.38
N CYS A 1044 7.52 -37.85 29.24
CA CYS A 1044 6.87 -38.93 29.99
C CYS A 1044 7.58 -39.32 31.29
N GLU A 1045 8.91 -39.16 31.41
CA GLU A 1045 9.61 -39.48 32.67
C GLU A 1045 9.49 -38.39 33.75
N PHE A 1046 9.39 -37.12 33.37
CA PHE A 1046 9.25 -36.03 34.36
C PHE A 1046 7.88 -36.06 35.07
N ARG A 1047 6.82 -36.54 34.40
CA ARG A 1047 5.49 -36.76 35.02
C ARG A 1047 5.41 -38.02 35.89
N ARG A 1048 6.42 -38.90 35.87
CA ARG A 1048 6.45 -40.12 36.70
C ARG A 1048 7.25 -39.95 38.00
N LYS A 1049 8.14 -38.96 38.09
CA LYS A 1049 8.97 -38.69 39.30
C LYS A 1049 8.40 -37.66 40.29
N GLN A 1050 7.29 -36.98 39.99
CA GLN A 1050 6.57 -36.10 40.94
C GLN A 1050 5.27 -36.70 41.53
N LYS A 1051 5.09 -38.03 41.47
CA LYS A 1051 3.97 -38.71 42.15
C LYS A 1051 4.39 -39.78 43.17
N GLU A 1052 5.69 -39.87 43.48
CA GLU A 1052 6.27 -40.79 44.48
C GLU A 1052 7.15 -40.07 45.52
N ARG A 1053 7.10 -38.73 45.59
CA ARG A 1053 7.51 -37.97 46.77
C ARG A 1053 6.41 -37.00 47.17
N ARG A 1054 6.21 -36.89 48.48
CA ARG A 1054 5.28 -35.98 49.16
C ARG A 1054 5.59 -34.53 48.83
#